data_AF-Q600U1-F1
#
_entry.id   AF-Q600U1-F1
#
_cell.length_a   1.000
_cell.length_b   1.000
_cell.length_c   1.000
_cell.angle_alpha   90.00
_cell.angle_beta   90.00
_cell.angle_gamma   90.00
#
_symmetry.space_group_name_H-M   'P 1'
#
loop_
_entity.id
_entity.type
_entity.pdbx_description
1 polymer ?
#
loop_
_entity_poly.entity_id
_entity_poly.type
_entity_poly.pdbx_seq_one_letter_code
_entity_poly.pdbx_strand_id
1 'polypeptide(L)'
;MKKQNIFQKIANLNSNINQEKPKKTPKNNKKVWISIIAVAGFLTVIGLGVGIPLVYSNVPKNFLYKRDPKLDIILLKSPKSNKNLKVEDLLSVFRSNHLKQKENLEEGQKYLIEFLYNQEYQASKVFQAAWENSNSDKTTGNSRNFALESFAEIRESQVKYLQDERARYQKTFGFNNWESEFNKYLNSDSRFNNAINFDQAVDALTIEKARDVAFGRFKLSFNKNFTKSDIQDRVLNDDIKDEKGKIVYKKGDKLFKDIIEIGINGFIPNIINNQNNKTEEQNVTAFLSNSYIKEYMNPQKIINEIYFDEKAPLKGNFNFFEISQISINAKPNNKDAKTPWDLSKQTLEELLTYKILKTDDNTELALKVSNNLELIEKFQGGNSEDSSQNNQDKILLSTIDYQKNKENAAVFGKQPIASLNQILNNNEAGYVFAFLGDFENSEKTDNLFSKVLFEKLKLLVFKNSPSLLVEPSLLNSKSITEIKSLNERLKNFIQGLSDNELKEAGRAFLETFGASQNDTRTKLVYKIRDNLNVVLDSSGMKVLAYNKIASLEEFNEIIKKQLQLSANNQVDPKQDATINLDQLFADISNNDFIQALLIRNLEYLKKLSEAKKTQSEQEKTEFLESIKQSAANYLNFYILDQVLKINAKLQDYISNATLNDLNADFWYNNQNERWELRSDPNTELRQAIIKRLESLFKFSY
;
A
#
# COMPACT_ATOMS: atom_id res chain seq x y z
N MET A 1 -15.86 28.24 22.31
CA MET A 1 -16.48 27.00 21.79
C MET A 1 -15.72 26.54 20.55
N LYS A 2 -15.12 25.35 20.58
CA LYS A 2 -14.30 24.80 19.47
C LYS A 2 -15.19 24.47 18.25
N LYS A 3 -14.80 24.91 17.04
CA LYS A 3 -15.45 24.55 15.77
C LYS A 3 -15.40 23.02 15.62
N GLN A 4 -16.55 22.38 15.43
CA GLN A 4 -16.60 20.94 15.15
C GLN A 4 -15.91 20.64 13.81
N ASN A 5 -14.98 19.68 13.84
CA ASN A 5 -14.21 19.25 12.69
C ASN A 5 -15.12 18.56 11.64
N ILE A 6 -14.82 18.71 10.34
CA ILE A 6 -15.59 18.11 9.23
C ILE A 6 -15.72 16.59 9.39
N PHE A 7 -14.74 15.95 10.02
CA PHE A 7 -14.74 14.53 10.38
C PHE A 7 -15.81 14.15 11.42
N GLN A 8 -15.95 14.95 12.49
CA GLN A 8 -17.04 14.78 13.46
C GLN A 8 -18.41 15.00 12.82
N LYS A 9 -18.48 15.88 11.81
CA LYS A 9 -19.68 16.08 11.01
C LYS A 9 -20.00 14.81 10.20
N ILE A 10 -19.06 14.25 9.44
CA ILE A 10 -19.24 13.05 8.61
C ILE A 10 -19.62 11.82 9.45
N ALA A 11 -18.99 11.62 10.61
CA ALA A 11 -19.33 10.50 11.49
C ALA A 11 -20.77 10.58 12.04
N ASN A 12 -21.24 11.78 12.38
CA ASN A 12 -22.62 12.01 12.82
C ASN A 12 -23.65 11.84 11.69
N LEU A 13 -23.25 11.99 10.41
CA LEU A 13 -24.09 11.70 9.23
C LEU A 13 -24.29 10.20 9.02
N ASN A 14 -23.32 9.39 9.44
CA ASN A 14 -23.38 7.94 9.33
C ASN A 14 -24.14 7.28 10.50
N SER A 15 -24.37 8.02 11.59
CA SER A 15 -24.99 7.50 12.81
C SER A 15 -26.48 7.82 12.98
N ASN A 16 -27.07 8.72 12.16
CA ASN A 16 -28.44 9.24 12.38
C ASN A 16 -29.27 9.36 11.10
N ILE A 17 -29.53 8.25 10.40
CA ILE A 17 -30.59 8.20 9.38
C ILE A 17 -31.73 7.36 9.91
N ASN A 18 -32.66 8.02 10.59
CA ASN A 18 -34.03 7.55 10.74
C ASN A 18 -34.96 8.69 11.16
N GLN A 19 -35.51 9.41 10.18
CA GLN A 19 -36.75 10.17 10.40
C GLN A 19 -37.65 10.03 9.17
N GLU A 20 -38.47 8.99 9.15
CA GLU A 20 -39.85 9.14 8.68
C GLU A 20 -40.77 9.06 9.91
N LYS A 21 -41.68 10.04 10.02
CA LYS A 21 -42.70 10.15 11.07
C LYS A 21 -43.81 9.07 10.89
N PRO A 22 -44.58 8.76 11.94
CA PRO A 22 -45.05 7.40 12.24
C PRO A 22 -46.44 7.08 11.69
N LYS A 23 -46.73 5.77 11.49
CA LYS A 23 -48.08 5.19 11.64
C LYS A 23 -48.05 3.86 12.42
N LYS A 24 -48.58 3.96 13.65
CA LYS A 24 -49.30 3.01 14.52
C LYS A 24 -48.97 1.49 14.54
N THR A 25 -48.45 1.10 15.73
CA THR A 25 -48.76 -0.08 16.60
C THR A 25 -48.25 -1.49 16.25
N PRO A 26 -47.97 -2.31 17.30
CA PRO A 26 -46.68 -3.00 17.41
C PRO A 26 -46.79 -4.52 17.22
N LYS A 27 -45.70 -5.12 16.72
CA LYS A 27 -45.35 -6.50 17.05
C LYS A 27 -43.83 -6.61 17.12
N ASN A 28 -43.35 -6.99 18.31
CA ASN A 28 -41.95 -7.19 18.63
C ASN A 28 -41.30 -8.15 17.62
N ASN A 29 -40.46 -7.58 16.75
CA ASN A 29 -39.35 -8.28 16.12
C ASN A 29 -38.19 -7.29 16.15
N LYS A 30 -37.10 -7.65 16.87
CA LYS A 30 -35.84 -6.89 16.90
C LYS A 30 -35.32 -6.77 15.46
N LYS A 31 -35.63 -5.67 14.79
CA LYS A 31 -35.09 -5.34 13.47
C LYS A 31 -33.79 -4.58 13.68
N VAL A 32 -32.67 -5.29 13.62
CA VAL A 32 -31.34 -4.70 13.46
C VAL A 32 -31.35 -3.94 12.12
N TRP A 33 -31.31 -2.62 12.20
CA TRP A 33 -31.30 -1.73 11.03
C TRP A 33 -29.89 -1.67 10.45
N ILE A 34 -29.70 -2.30 9.30
CA ILE A 34 -28.42 -2.35 8.57
C ILE A 34 -28.29 -1.08 7.73
N SER A 35 -27.41 -0.16 8.13
CA SER A 35 -27.13 1.09 7.43
C SER A 35 -25.92 0.94 6.47
N ILE A 36 -26.14 0.37 5.28
CA ILE A 36 -25.08 0.16 4.27
C ILE A 36 -24.86 1.38 3.35
N ILE A 37 -25.73 2.41 3.35
CA ILE A 37 -25.83 3.31 2.17
C ILE A 37 -25.13 4.68 2.32
N ALA A 38 -24.48 4.98 3.45
CA ALA A 38 -23.95 6.34 3.67
C ALA A 38 -22.54 6.62 3.09
N VAL A 39 -21.70 5.60 2.90
CA VAL A 39 -20.30 5.79 2.47
C VAL A 39 -20.14 6.01 0.95
N ALA A 40 -20.96 5.32 0.14
CA ALA A 40 -20.97 5.49 -1.32
C ALA A 40 -21.39 6.91 -1.74
N GLY A 41 -22.24 7.59 -0.95
CA GLY A 41 -22.68 8.95 -1.19
C GLY A 41 -21.63 10.03 -0.90
N PHE A 42 -20.60 9.73 -0.11
CA PHE A 42 -19.53 10.68 0.21
C PHE A 42 -18.34 10.55 -0.74
N LEU A 43 -18.02 9.30 -1.16
CA LEU A 43 -17.04 9.03 -2.22
C LEU A 43 -17.46 9.65 -3.57
N THR A 44 -18.77 9.73 -3.83
CA THR A 44 -19.33 10.40 -5.03
C THR A 44 -19.30 11.93 -4.94
N VAL A 45 -19.23 12.51 -3.74
CA VAL A 45 -19.03 13.96 -3.51
C VAL A 45 -17.55 14.36 -3.59
N ILE A 46 -16.62 13.43 -3.37
CA ILE A 46 -15.18 13.66 -3.59
C ILE A 46 -14.83 13.57 -5.09
N GLY A 47 -15.68 12.92 -5.89
CA GLY A 47 -15.66 12.98 -7.36
C GLY A 47 -16.07 14.34 -7.97
N LEU A 48 -15.96 15.44 -7.23
CA LEU A 48 -16.40 16.79 -7.64
C LEU A 48 -15.26 17.70 -8.16
N GLY A 49 -14.13 17.14 -8.60
CA GLY A 49 -13.07 17.91 -9.26
C GLY A 49 -11.67 17.29 -9.28
N VAL A 50 -11.53 16.03 -8.86
CA VAL A 50 -10.24 15.31 -8.80
C VAL A 50 -10.37 14.05 -9.67
N GLY A 51 -9.47 13.90 -10.64
CA GLY A 51 -9.45 12.79 -11.57
C GLY A 51 -8.87 11.53 -10.93
N ILE A 52 -9.59 10.88 -10.02
CA ILE A 52 -9.24 9.52 -9.63
C ILE A 52 -9.36 8.65 -10.89
N PRO A 53 -8.29 7.96 -11.36
CA PRO A 53 -8.42 6.97 -12.42
C PRO A 53 -9.32 5.87 -11.87
N LEU A 54 -10.54 5.78 -12.38
CA LEU A 54 -11.43 4.65 -12.14
C LEU A 54 -10.91 3.43 -12.91
N VAL A 55 -9.73 2.94 -12.56
CA VAL A 55 -9.28 1.60 -12.93
C VAL A 55 -9.69 0.71 -11.77
N TYR A 56 -10.98 0.35 -11.72
CA TYR A 56 -11.48 -0.99 -11.39
C TYR A 56 -13.02 -0.96 -11.27
N SER A 57 -13.61 -1.93 -11.97
CA SER A 57 -15.00 -2.39 -11.95
C SER A 57 -16.01 -1.71 -12.89
N ASN A 58 -16.47 -2.53 -13.85
CA ASN A 58 -17.72 -2.43 -14.58
C ASN A 58 -18.93 -2.36 -13.62
N VAL A 59 -19.11 -1.26 -12.90
CA VAL A 59 -20.40 -0.95 -12.28
C VAL A 59 -21.29 -0.34 -13.38
N PRO A 60 -22.44 -0.95 -13.70
CA PRO A 60 -23.35 -0.41 -14.71
C PRO A 60 -23.76 1.02 -14.33
N LYS A 61 -23.80 1.92 -15.33
CA LYS A 61 -24.03 3.38 -15.26
C LYS A 61 -25.27 3.87 -14.50
N ASN A 62 -26.08 2.97 -13.96
CA ASN A 62 -27.31 3.29 -13.26
C ASN A 62 -27.15 2.90 -11.80
N PHE A 63 -26.70 3.81 -10.94
CA PHE A 63 -27.09 3.96 -9.52
C PHE A 63 -26.22 5.03 -8.84
N LEU A 64 -26.22 6.24 -9.38
CA LEU A 64 -25.86 7.43 -8.60
C LEU A 64 -27.16 8.14 -8.24
N TYR A 65 -27.80 7.73 -7.14
CA TYR A 65 -28.85 8.56 -6.55
C TYR A 65 -28.19 9.87 -6.05
N LYS A 66 -28.36 10.95 -6.80
CA LYS A 66 -28.06 12.32 -6.32
C LYS A 66 -28.87 12.53 -5.03
N ARG A 67 -28.20 12.74 -3.88
CA ARG A 67 -28.90 13.13 -2.65
C ARG A 67 -29.59 14.47 -2.86
N ASP A 68 -30.78 14.63 -2.27
CA ASP A 68 -31.50 15.90 -2.27
C ASP A 68 -30.64 17.00 -1.61
N PRO A 69 -30.30 18.08 -2.33
CA PRO A 69 -29.52 19.21 -1.78
C PRO A 69 -30.16 19.84 -0.55
N LYS A 70 -31.48 19.71 -0.38
CA LYS A 70 -32.24 20.28 0.73
C LYS A 70 -32.28 19.39 1.97
N LEU A 71 -31.70 18.19 1.90
CA LEU A 71 -31.66 17.27 3.02
C LEU A 71 -30.86 17.90 4.17
N ASP A 72 -31.51 18.07 5.32
CA ASP A 72 -30.86 18.53 6.55
C ASP A 72 -29.89 17.45 7.02
N ILE A 73 -28.61 17.80 7.10
CA ILE A 73 -27.55 16.89 7.50
C ILE A 73 -27.10 17.12 8.95
N ILE A 74 -27.20 18.34 9.50
CA ILE A 74 -26.87 18.61 10.92
C ILE A 74 -27.81 19.65 11.51
N LEU A 75 -28.29 19.42 12.74
CA LEU A 75 -28.94 20.45 13.58
C LEU A 75 -27.91 21.01 14.57
N LEU A 76 -27.40 22.21 14.32
CA LEU A 76 -26.55 22.93 15.26
C LEU A 76 -27.43 23.57 16.34
N LYS A 77 -27.42 23.00 17.55
CA LYS A 77 -28.11 23.60 18.70
C LYS A 77 -27.23 24.68 19.34
N SER A 78 -27.74 25.90 19.40
CA SER A 78 -27.15 27.03 20.12
C SER A 78 -28.16 27.59 21.12
N PRO A 79 -27.71 28.19 22.25
CA PRO A 79 -28.60 28.79 23.25
C PRO A 79 -29.56 29.87 22.70
N LYS A 80 -29.29 30.42 21.51
CA LYS A 80 -30.10 31.51 20.91
C LYS A 80 -30.93 31.10 19.69
N SER A 81 -30.55 30.05 18.95
CA SER A 81 -31.38 29.43 17.91
C SER A 81 -30.72 28.14 17.38
N ASN A 82 -31.53 27.23 16.87
CA ASN A 82 -31.03 26.05 16.16
C ASN A 82 -30.79 26.41 14.68
N LYS A 83 -29.68 25.95 14.10
CA LYS A 83 -29.39 26.12 12.66
C LYS A 83 -29.21 24.76 11.98
N ASN A 84 -30.03 24.47 10.98
CA ASN A 84 -29.85 23.29 10.14
C ASN A 84 -28.77 23.57 9.09
N LEU A 85 -27.79 22.68 8.98
CA LEU A 85 -26.88 22.60 7.85
C LEU A 85 -27.39 21.54 6.89
N LYS A 86 -27.46 21.87 5.61
CA LYS A 86 -27.97 21.03 4.53
C LYS A 86 -26.87 20.56 3.59
N VAL A 87 -27.18 19.57 2.73
CA VAL A 87 -26.27 19.07 1.69
C VAL A 87 -25.79 20.22 0.79
N GLU A 88 -26.68 21.17 0.49
CA GLU A 88 -26.35 22.40 -0.24
C GLU A 88 -25.34 23.31 0.48
N ASP A 89 -25.26 23.30 1.81
CA ASP A 89 -24.27 24.11 2.56
C ASP A 89 -22.86 23.51 2.46
N LEU A 90 -22.74 22.18 2.41
CA LEU A 90 -21.47 21.50 2.14
C LEU A 90 -21.06 21.71 0.68
N LEU A 91 -21.98 21.48 -0.25
CA LEU A 91 -21.79 21.76 -1.68
C LEU A 91 -21.50 23.24 -1.98
N SER A 92 -21.95 24.16 -1.11
CA SER A 92 -21.68 25.59 -1.26
C SER A 92 -20.21 25.97 -1.09
N VAL A 93 -19.44 25.18 -0.34
CA VAL A 93 -17.99 25.31 -0.20
C VAL A 93 -17.27 24.82 -1.47
N PHE A 94 -17.91 23.93 -2.23
CA PHE A 94 -17.44 23.35 -3.49
C PHE A 94 -18.05 24.04 -4.72
N ARG A 95 -18.59 25.26 -4.58
CA ARG A 95 -19.27 26.01 -5.64
C ARG A 95 -18.33 26.38 -6.77
N SER A 96 -18.23 25.46 -7.70
CA SER A 96 -17.60 25.67 -8.98
C SER A 96 -18.30 24.79 -10.01
N ASN A 97 -18.18 25.18 -11.26
CA ASN A 97 -18.75 24.41 -12.36
C ASN A 97 -17.90 23.13 -12.54
N HIS A 98 -18.32 22.03 -11.90
CA HIS A 98 -17.54 20.79 -11.77
C HIS A 98 -17.00 20.25 -13.10
N LEU A 99 -17.77 20.35 -14.18
CA LEU A 99 -17.32 19.95 -15.52
C LEU A 99 -16.17 20.84 -16.00
N LYS A 100 -16.36 22.16 -15.97
CA LYS A 100 -15.33 23.15 -16.35
C LYS A 100 -14.08 23.04 -15.48
N GLN A 101 -14.21 22.77 -14.18
CA GLN A 101 -13.06 22.60 -13.31
C GLN A 101 -12.28 21.31 -13.57
N LYS A 102 -12.98 20.22 -13.84
CA LYS A 102 -12.37 18.96 -14.23
C LYS A 102 -11.62 19.11 -15.56
N GLU A 103 -12.26 19.73 -16.55
CA GLU A 103 -11.65 20.05 -17.84
C GLU A 103 -10.41 20.94 -17.66
N ASN A 104 -10.50 21.99 -16.84
CA ASN A 104 -9.36 22.86 -16.52
C ASN A 104 -8.22 22.10 -15.81
N LEU A 105 -8.54 21.16 -14.92
CA LEU A 105 -7.55 20.34 -14.23
C LEU A 105 -6.82 19.43 -15.23
N GLU A 106 -7.57 18.66 -16.03
CA GLU A 106 -7.03 17.77 -17.07
C GLU A 106 -6.19 18.54 -18.09
N GLU A 107 -6.63 19.74 -18.47
CA GLU A 107 -5.85 20.63 -19.33
C GLU A 107 -4.58 21.11 -18.62
N GLY A 108 -4.68 21.50 -17.34
CA GLY A 108 -3.52 21.84 -16.51
C GLY A 108 -2.51 20.70 -16.39
N GLN A 109 -2.95 19.44 -16.40
CA GLN A 109 -2.07 18.26 -16.36
C GLN A 109 -1.28 18.09 -17.64
N LYS A 110 -1.89 18.36 -18.80
CA LYS A 110 -1.15 18.35 -20.07
C LYS A 110 0.00 19.36 -20.05
N TYR A 111 -0.26 20.57 -19.57
CA TYR A 111 0.77 21.59 -19.41
C TYR A 111 1.79 21.26 -18.32
N LEU A 112 1.40 20.55 -17.27
CA LEU A 112 2.32 20.06 -16.26
C LEU A 112 3.32 19.07 -16.85
N ILE A 113 2.83 18.11 -17.65
CA ILE A 113 3.67 17.11 -18.31
C ILE A 113 4.65 17.80 -19.25
N GLU A 114 4.18 18.73 -20.09
CA GLU A 114 5.07 19.52 -20.96
C GLU A 114 6.11 20.33 -20.15
N PHE A 115 5.68 20.99 -19.07
CA PHE A 115 6.56 21.77 -18.21
C PHE A 115 7.67 20.92 -17.58
N LEU A 116 7.29 19.81 -16.95
CA LEU A 116 8.23 18.92 -16.29
C LEU A 116 9.13 18.20 -17.29
N TYR A 117 8.57 17.75 -18.42
CA TYR A 117 9.34 17.13 -19.51
C TYR A 117 10.43 18.08 -20.01
N ASN A 118 10.10 19.35 -20.25
CA ASN A 118 11.09 20.33 -20.70
C ASN A 118 12.20 20.54 -19.66
N GLN A 119 11.89 20.52 -18.35
CA GLN A 119 12.94 20.58 -17.33
C GLN A 119 13.88 19.38 -17.41
N GLU A 120 13.33 18.18 -17.58
CA GLU A 120 14.11 16.93 -17.69
C GLU A 120 14.90 16.88 -19.01
N TYR A 121 14.32 17.32 -20.12
CA TYR A 121 15.00 17.47 -21.41
C TYR A 121 16.22 18.39 -21.27
N GLN A 122 16.06 19.55 -20.66
CA GLN A 122 17.17 20.48 -20.46
C GLN A 122 18.26 19.91 -19.56
N ALA A 123 17.86 19.28 -18.46
CA ALA A 123 18.79 18.61 -17.57
C ALA A 123 19.52 17.44 -18.25
N SER A 124 18.86 16.71 -19.14
CA SER A 124 19.46 15.60 -19.89
C SER A 124 20.60 16.06 -20.81
N LYS A 125 20.45 17.22 -21.47
CA LYS A 125 21.52 17.83 -22.27
C LYS A 125 22.70 18.26 -21.40
N VAL A 126 22.41 18.88 -20.26
CA VAL A 126 23.46 19.28 -19.28
C VAL A 126 24.19 18.05 -18.74
N PHE A 127 23.47 16.98 -18.43
CA PHE A 127 24.06 15.72 -17.99
C PHE A 127 24.88 15.04 -19.10
N GLN A 128 24.41 15.04 -20.35
CA GLN A 128 25.17 14.55 -21.51
C GLN A 128 26.49 15.32 -21.66
N ALA A 129 26.45 16.65 -21.61
CA ALA A 129 27.65 17.48 -21.69
C ALA A 129 28.63 17.21 -20.54
N ALA A 130 28.11 17.02 -19.32
CA ALA A 130 28.93 16.65 -18.16
C ALA A 130 29.53 15.24 -18.28
N TRP A 131 28.75 14.27 -18.80
CA TRP A 131 29.21 12.91 -19.07
C TRP A 131 30.39 12.92 -20.05
N GLU A 132 30.23 13.58 -21.20
CA GLU A 132 31.27 13.69 -22.24
C GLU A 132 32.50 14.45 -21.75
N ASN A 133 32.30 15.57 -21.03
CA ASN A 133 33.39 16.39 -20.50
C ASN A 133 34.19 15.67 -19.39
N SER A 134 33.61 14.67 -18.73
CA SER A 134 34.22 13.92 -17.62
C SER A 134 34.96 12.65 -18.03
N ASN A 135 35.04 12.34 -19.34
CA ASN A 135 35.68 11.13 -19.84
C ASN A 135 37.17 11.08 -19.46
N SER A 136 37.62 9.90 -19.03
CA SER A 136 39.01 9.56 -18.71
C SER A 136 39.45 8.30 -19.44
N ASP A 137 40.75 7.98 -19.42
CA ASP A 137 41.30 6.74 -20.00
C ASP A 137 40.66 5.46 -19.43
N LYS A 138 40.08 5.53 -18.23
CA LYS A 138 39.40 4.39 -17.60
C LYS A 138 37.92 4.28 -17.98
N THR A 139 37.33 5.31 -18.57
CA THR A 139 35.89 5.41 -18.85
C THR A 139 35.56 5.63 -20.32
N THR A 140 36.58 5.77 -21.18
CA THR A 140 36.48 6.06 -22.62
C THR A 140 35.74 4.99 -23.43
N GLY A 141 35.65 3.75 -22.93
CA GLY A 141 34.89 2.66 -23.56
C GLY A 141 33.38 2.70 -23.31
N ASN A 142 32.89 3.56 -22.41
CA ASN A 142 31.49 3.63 -22.00
C ASN A 142 30.77 4.84 -22.63
N SER A 143 30.56 4.79 -23.95
CA SER A 143 29.79 5.81 -24.66
C SER A 143 28.28 5.60 -24.46
N ARG A 144 27.58 6.66 -24.06
CA ARG A 144 26.14 6.65 -23.82
C ARG A 144 25.53 7.97 -24.26
N ASN A 145 24.29 7.89 -24.72
CA ASN A 145 23.47 9.05 -25.02
C ASN A 145 22.34 9.15 -23.99
N PHE A 146 22.31 10.25 -23.26
CA PHE A 146 21.30 10.62 -22.28
C PHE A 146 20.40 11.74 -22.79
N ALA A 147 20.80 12.46 -23.86
CA ALA A 147 20.03 13.57 -24.38
C ALA A 147 18.67 13.09 -24.92
N LEU A 148 17.61 13.64 -24.33
CA LEU A 148 16.24 13.36 -24.72
C LEU A 148 15.88 14.10 -26.01
N GLU A 149 14.88 13.61 -26.73
CA GLU A 149 14.21 14.38 -27.80
C GLU A 149 13.49 15.58 -27.17
N SER A 150 13.40 16.70 -27.89
CA SER A 150 12.57 17.82 -27.45
C SER A 150 11.09 17.47 -27.57
N PHE A 151 10.24 18.16 -26.79
CA PHE A 151 8.79 17.95 -26.86
C PHE A 151 8.21 18.22 -28.27
N ALA A 152 8.82 19.15 -29.01
CA ALA A 152 8.44 19.46 -30.39
C ALA A 152 8.79 18.33 -31.36
N GLU A 153 9.97 17.73 -31.23
CA GLU A 153 10.38 16.56 -32.04
C GLU A 153 9.50 15.35 -31.74
N ILE A 154 9.14 15.14 -30.47
CA ILE A 154 8.14 14.12 -30.10
C ILE A 154 6.84 14.39 -30.84
N ARG A 155 6.30 15.62 -30.76
CA ARG A 155 5.06 15.98 -31.44
C ARG A 155 5.13 15.72 -32.94
N GLU A 156 6.21 16.15 -33.59
CA GLU A 156 6.41 15.96 -35.04
C GLU A 156 6.42 14.47 -35.42
N SER A 157 7.09 13.63 -34.62
CA SER A 157 7.07 12.18 -34.82
C SER A 157 5.65 11.58 -34.73
N GLN A 158 4.82 12.07 -33.81
CA GLN A 158 3.43 11.62 -33.65
C GLN A 158 2.51 12.14 -34.76
N VAL A 159 2.74 13.38 -35.25
CA VAL A 159 2.06 13.93 -36.43
C VAL A 159 2.32 13.02 -37.64
N LYS A 160 3.59 12.67 -37.88
CA LYS A 160 3.96 11.81 -39.01
C LYS A 160 3.30 10.43 -38.90
N TYR A 161 3.34 9.81 -37.72
CA TYR A 161 2.65 8.54 -37.46
C TYR A 161 1.15 8.62 -37.81
N LEU A 162 0.43 9.63 -37.32
CA LEU A 162 -1.00 9.77 -37.59
C LEU A 162 -1.30 10.14 -39.04
N GLN A 163 -0.41 10.83 -39.75
CA GLN A 163 -0.54 11.08 -41.19
C GLN A 163 -0.45 9.78 -41.99
N ASP A 164 0.45 8.87 -41.62
CA ASP A 164 0.56 7.56 -42.27
C ASP A 164 -0.71 6.70 -42.02
N GLU A 165 -1.23 6.71 -40.78
CA GLU A 165 -2.49 6.07 -40.44
C GLU A 165 -3.66 6.66 -41.24
N ARG A 166 -3.74 8.00 -41.32
CA ARG A 166 -4.75 8.71 -42.11
C ARG A 166 -4.69 8.31 -43.58
N ALA A 167 -3.49 8.26 -44.18
CA ALA A 167 -3.30 7.85 -45.57
C ALA A 167 -3.76 6.40 -45.80
N ARG A 168 -3.52 5.50 -44.83
CA ARG A 168 -4.03 4.12 -44.87
C ARG A 168 -5.56 4.09 -44.88
N TYR A 169 -6.21 4.83 -43.99
CA TYR A 169 -7.68 4.90 -43.94
C TYR A 169 -8.29 5.52 -45.21
N GLN A 170 -7.65 6.56 -45.77
CA GLN A 170 -8.04 7.14 -47.06
C GLN A 170 -7.98 6.10 -48.19
N LYS A 171 -6.95 5.26 -48.20
CA LYS A 171 -6.80 4.18 -49.17
C LYS A 171 -7.84 3.06 -48.99
N THR A 172 -8.18 2.71 -47.75
CA THR A 172 -9.08 1.59 -47.44
C THR A 172 -10.56 1.95 -47.59
N PHE A 173 -10.97 3.14 -47.16
CA PHE A 173 -12.39 3.53 -47.08
C PHE A 173 -12.82 4.57 -48.12
N GLY A 174 -11.87 5.11 -48.90
CA GLY A 174 -12.14 6.07 -49.97
C GLY A 174 -12.55 7.47 -49.46
N PHE A 175 -12.55 8.46 -50.36
CA PHE A 175 -12.70 9.88 -50.03
C PHE A 175 -13.97 10.25 -49.26
N ASN A 176 -15.07 9.49 -49.42
CA ASN A 176 -16.36 9.84 -48.81
C ASN A 176 -16.51 9.37 -47.37
N ASN A 177 -15.84 8.28 -46.97
CA ASN A 177 -16.08 7.62 -45.68
C ASN A 177 -14.85 7.56 -44.77
N TRP A 178 -13.64 7.81 -45.28
CA TRP A 178 -12.41 7.66 -44.51
C TRP A 178 -12.37 8.53 -43.25
N GLU A 179 -12.89 9.76 -43.29
CA GLU A 179 -12.81 10.68 -42.16
C GLU A 179 -13.68 10.22 -40.98
N SER A 180 -14.88 9.73 -41.27
CA SER A 180 -15.76 9.12 -40.27
C SER A 180 -15.12 7.88 -39.65
N GLU A 181 -14.58 6.97 -40.47
CA GLU A 181 -13.96 5.74 -39.96
C GLU A 181 -12.65 6.00 -39.22
N PHE A 182 -11.88 7.00 -39.65
CA PHE A 182 -10.67 7.44 -38.96
C PHE A 182 -11.00 8.07 -37.60
N ASN A 183 -11.99 8.96 -37.53
CA ASN A 183 -12.40 9.56 -36.25
C ASN A 183 -13.01 8.51 -35.29
N LYS A 184 -13.74 7.51 -35.81
CA LYS A 184 -14.20 6.37 -34.99
C LYS A 184 -13.03 5.56 -34.45
N TYR A 185 -12.00 5.31 -35.26
CA TYR A 185 -10.78 4.64 -34.81
C TYR A 185 -10.08 5.43 -33.70
N LEU A 186 -9.88 6.74 -33.90
CA LEU A 186 -9.28 7.61 -32.87
C LEU A 186 -10.10 7.63 -31.58
N ASN A 187 -11.43 7.62 -31.68
CA ASN A 187 -12.31 7.67 -30.52
C ASN A 187 -12.41 6.33 -29.77
N SER A 188 -12.19 5.20 -30.44
CA SER A 188 -12.37 3.86 -29.86
C SER A 188 -11.08 3.25 -29.31
N ASP A 189 -9.92 3.65 -29.84
CA ASP A 189 -8.64 3.15 -29.35
C ASP A 189 -8.18 3.98 -28.12
N SER A 190 -8.02 3.28 -27.00
CA SER A 190 -7.59 3.85 -25.72
C SER A 190 -6.27 4.63 -25.79
N ARG A 191 -5.38 4.32 -26.74
CA ARG A 191 -4.09 5.01 -26.93
C ARG A 191 -4.24 6.49 -27.28
N PHE A 192 -5.36 6.87 -27.90
CA PHE A 192 -5.66 8.27 -28.26
C PHE A 192 -6.54 8.98 -27.24
N ASN A 193 -6.84 8.33 -26.10
CA ASN A 193 -7.68 8.91 -25.04
C ASN A 193 -9.04 9.44 -25.54
N ASN A 194 -9.72 8.66 -26.38
CA ASN A 194 -11.00 9.00 -27.01
C ASN A 194 -10.97 10.29 -27.87
N ALA A 195 -9.83 10.62 -28.47
CA ALA A 195 -9.67 11.80 -29.32
C ALA A 195 -10.76 11.85 -30.42
N ILE A 196 -11.37 13.03 -30.60
CA ILE A 196 -12.42 13.23 -31.61
C ILE A 196 -11.89 13.81 -32.93
N ASN A 197 -10.60 14.17 -32.97
CA ASN A 197 -9.95 14.69 -34.17
C ASN A 197 -8.44 14.40 -34.15
N PHE A 198 -7.80 14.67 -35.29
CA PHE A 198 -6.38 14.45 -35.52
C PHE A 198 -5.48 15.15 -34.49
N ASP A 199 -5.69 16.45 -34.23
CA ASP A 199 -4.83 17.23 -33.34
C ASP A 199 -4.92 16.75 -31.89
N GLN A 200 -6.12 16.38 -31.43
CA GLN A 200 -6.30 15.78 -30.11
C GLN A 200 -5.61 14.42 -29.97
N ALA A 201 -5.59 13.62 -31.04
CA ALA A 201 -4.87 12.34 -31.04
C ALA A 201 -3.35 12.55 -31.02
N VAL A 202 -2.83 13.54 -31.76
CA VAL A 202 -1.42 13.94 -31.70
C VAL A 202 -1.07 14.37 -30.27
N ASP A 203 -1.88 15.23 -29.66
CA ASP A 203 -1.67 15.70 -28.29
C ASP A 203 -1.66 14.54 -27.30
N ALA A 204 -2.62 13.63 -27.39
CA ALA A 204 -2.71 12.46 -26.51
C ALA A 204 -1.46 11.58 -26.59
N LEU A 205 -1.02 11.23 -27.81
CA LEU A 205 0.19 10.43 -28.02
C LEU A 205 1.46 11.16 -27.56
N THR A 206 1.56 12.45 -27.83
CA THR A 206 2.72 13.28 -27.43
C THR A 206 2.84 13.31 -25.91
N ILE A 207 1.72 13.57 -25.21
CA ILE A 207 1.66 13.59 -23.76
C ILE A 207 1.97 12.21 -23.17
N GLU A 208 1.44 11.14 -23.77
CA GLU A 208 1.72 9.78 -23.32
C GLU A 208 3.21 9.42 -23.42
N LYS A 209 3.85 9.73 -24.56
CA LYS A 209 5.29 9.50 -24.76
C LYS A 209 6.16 10.35 -23.82
N ALA A 210 5.72 11.56 -23.46
CA ALA A 210 6.46 12.45 -22.55
C ALA A 210 6.26 12.13 -21.05
N ARG A 211 5.16 11.45 -20.69
CA ARG A 211 4.71 11.30 -19.29
C ARG A 211 5.75 10.72 -18.36
N ASP A 212 6.36 9.60 -18.76
CA ASP A 212 7.27 8.85 -17.88
C ASP A 212 8.54 9.63 -17.53
N VAL A 213 9.06 10.38 -18.51
CA VAL A 213 10.20 11.27 -18.31
C VAL A 213 9.81 12.47 -17.46
N ALA A 214 8.66 13.09 -17.76
CA ALA A 214 8.17 14.26 -17.02
C ALA A 214 8.10 13.99 -15.50
N PHE A 215 7.65 12.80 -15.12
CA PHE A 215 7.55 12.39 -13.72
C PHE A 215 8.76 11.62 -13.19
N GLY A 216 9.89 11.62 -13.91
CA GLY A 216 11.10 10.85 -13.57
C GLY A 216 11.64 11.11 -12.16
N ARG A 217 11.53 12.34 -11.65
CA ARG A 217 11.92 12.69 -10.26
C ARG A 217 11.07 12.02 -9.17
N PHE A 218 9.88 11.54 -9.51
CA PHE A 218 8.98 10.83 -8.59
C PHE A 218 9.02 9.31 -8.76
N LYS A 219 9.80 8.80 -9.72
CA LYS A 219 10.00 7.37 -9.95
C LYS A 219 11.34 6.96 -9.37
N LEU A 220 11.30 6.18 -8.29
CA LEU A 220 12.48 5.78 -7.53
C LEU A 220 12.81 4.31 -7.83
N SER A 221 14.07 4.01 -8.10
CA SER A 221 14.47 2.66 -8.50
C SER A 221 15.89 2.31 -8.05
N PHE A 222 16.22 1.02 -8.13
CA PHE A 222 17.60 0.54 -8.05
C PHE A 222 18.19 0.51 -9.45
N ASN A 223 19.02 1.50 -9.76
CA ASN A 223 19.71 1.62 -11.03
C ASN A 223 21.01 0.80 -11.02
N LYS A 224 21.26 0.01 -12.07
CA LYS A 224 22.49 -0.79 -12.24
C LYS A 224 23.29 -0.38 -13.47
N ASN A 225 23.01 0.79 -14.02
CA ASN A 225 23.55 1.18 -15.32
C ASN A 225 24.98 1.69 -15.16
N PHE A 226 25.39 2.22 -14.02
CA PHE A 226 26.71 2.86 -13.88
C PHE A 226 27.76 1.90 -13.35
N THR A 227 28.98 2.01 -13.86
CA THR A 227 30.10 1.21 -13.41
C THR A 227 30.84 1.85 -12.24
N LYS A 228 31.67 1.09 -11.54
CA LYS A 228 32.53 1.63 -10.48
C LYS A 228 33.46 2.74 -11.00
N SER A 229 34.02 2.60 -12.20
CA SER A 229 34.89 3.65 -12.76
C SER A 229 34.10 4.90 -13.15
N ASP A 230 32.86 4.75 -13.62
CA ASP A 230 31.98 5.90 -13.88
C ASP A 230 31.81 6.75 -12.62
N ILE A 231 31.63 6.11 -11.45
CA ILE A 231 31.43 6.82 -10.18
C ILE A 231 32.75 7.39 -9.64
N GLN A 232 33.85 6.65 -9.76
CA GLN A 232 35.10 6.99 -9.06
C GLN A 232 36.06 7.85 -9.88
N ASP A 233 36.11 7.68 -11.19
CA ASP A 233 37.16 8.20 -12.08
C ASP A 233 36.67 9.32 -13.03
N ARG A 234 35.36 9.55 -13.18
CA ARG A 234 34.82 10.67 -13.98
C ARG A 234 34.94 12.00 -13.24
N VAL A 235 35.89 12.83 -13.64
CA VAL A 235 36.15 14.17 -13.08
C VAL A 235 35.93 15.22 -14.16
N LEU A 236 35.20 16.28 -13.83
CA LEU A 236 34.84 17.33 -14.78
C LEU A 236 36.06 18.18 -15.16
N ASN A 237 36.29 18.32 -16.47
CA ASN A 237 37.37 19.13 -17.02
C ASN A 237 37.01 20.62 -17.06
N ASP A 238 35.72 20.96 -17.18
CA ASP A 238 35.21 22.33 -17.24
C ASP A 238 33.91 22.52 -16.43
N ASP A 239 33.54 23.78 -16.22
CA ASP A 239 32.24 24.13 -15.63
C ASP A 239 31.13 23.89 -16.65
N ILE A 240 30.15 23.06 -16.30
CA ILE A 240 28.97 22.81 -17.13
C ILE A 240 27.81 23.65 -16.61
N LYS A 241 27.27 24.48 -17.50
CA LYS A 241 26.21 25.44 -17.20
C LYS A 241 24.88 25.00 -17.79
N ASP A 242 23.78 25.37 -17.15
CA ASP A 242 22.44 25.27 -17.73
C ASP A 242 22.17 26.38 -18.77
N GLU A 243 21.02 26.33 -19.42
CA GLU A 243 20.60 27.36 -20.39
C GLU A 243 20.45 28.76 -19.76
N LYS A 244 20.32 28.86 -18.43
CA LYS A 244 20.27 30.12 -17.68
C LYS A 244 21.67 30.62 -17.29
N GLY A 245 22.73 29.91 -17.66
CA GLY A 245 24.12 30.26 -17.37
C GLY A 245 24.58 29.89 -15.95
N LYS A 246 23.77 29.19 -15.16
CA LYS A 246 24.12 28.72 -13.81
C LYS A 246 24.98 27.47 -13.91
N ILE A 247 26.08 27.42 -13.16
CA ILE A 247 26.95 26.25 -13.06
C ILE A 247 26.21 25.13 -12.32
N VAL A 248 26.02 23.99 -12.98
CA VAL A 248 25.35 22.79 -12.43
C VAL A 248 26.40 21.73 -12.02
N TYR A 249 27.42 21.55 -12.85
CA TYR A 249 28.57 20.71 -12.56
C TYR A 249 29.82 21.58 -12.60
N LYS A 250 30.61 21.53 -11.54
CA LYS A 250 31.79 22.37 -11.36
C LYS A 250 33.04 21.64 -11.85
N LYS A 251 33.95 22.35 -12.49
CA LYS A 251 35.28 21.87 -12.84
C LYS A 251 35.99 21.28 -11.63
N GLY A 252 36.62 20.11 -11.82
CA GLY A 252 37.36 19.38 -10.80
C GLY A 252 36.51 18.54 -9.85
N ASP A 253 35.18 18.67 -9.85
CA ASP A 253 34.31 17.77 -9.10
C ASP A 253 34.12 16.44 -9.85
N LYS A 254 33.85 15.36 -9.09
CA LYS A 254 33.38 14.10 -9.67
C LYS A 254 31.97 14.28 -10.26
N LEU A 255 31.69 13.63 -11.39
CA LEU A 255 30.37 13.73 -12.05
C LEU A 255 29.23 13.36 -11.11
N PHE A 256 29.40 12.28 -10.34
CA PHE A 256 28.38 11.74 -9.43
C PHE A 256 28.45 12.30 -8.01
N LYS A 257 29.21 13.37 -7.78
CA LYS A 257 29.27 14.05 -6.48
C LYS A 257 27.86 14.47 -6.03
N ASP A 258 27.51 14.10 -4.80
CA ASP A 258 26.19 14.29 -4.17
C ASP A 258 25.03 13.49 -4.82
N ILE A 259 25.33 12.65 -5.82
CA ILE A 259 24.36 11.81 -6.54
C ILE A 259 24.51 10.34 -6.12
N ILE A 260 25.71 9.78 -6.26
CA ILE A 260 26.02 8.38 -5.93
C ILE A 260 27.26 8.34 -5.03
N GLU A 261 27.09 7.79 -3.83
CA GLU A 261 28.16 7.53 -2.89
C GLU A 261 28.19 6.04 -2.52
N ILE A 262 29.31 5.39 -2.83
CA ILE A 262 29.51 3.96 -2.58
C ILE A 262 29.55 3.70 -1.06
N GLY A 263 28.70 2.81 -0.59
CA GLY A 263 28.51 2.49 0.83
C GLY A 263 27.38 3.28 1.50
N ILE A 264 26.82 4.30 0.83
CA ILE A 264 25.67 5.05 1.32
C ILE A 264 24.42 4.74 0.50
N ASN A 265 24.39 5.16 -0.77
CA ASN A 265 23.27 4.94 -1.68
C ASN A 265 23.69 4.23 -2.98
N GLY A 266 24.93 3.76 -3.08
CA GLY A 266 25.44 2.89 -4.13
C GLY A 266 26.23 1.71 -3.56
N PHE A 267 26.04 0.51 -4.09
CA PHE A 267 26.72 -0.70 -3.63
C PHE A 267 27.25 -1.54 -4.79
N ILE A 268 28.37 -2.21 -4.54
CA ILE A 268 28.95 -3.22 -5.43
C ILE A 268 28.77 -4.60 -4.80
N PRO A 269 28.82 -5.68 -5.58
CA PRO A 269 28.74 -7.03 -5.03
C PRO A 269 29.84 -7.26 -3.99
N ASN A 270 29.48 -7.78 -2.82
CA ASN A 270 30.43 -8.12 -1.74
C ASN A 270 30.67 -9.63 -1.60
N ILE A 271 30.02 -10.43 -2.45
CA ILE A 271 30.23 -11.87 -2.58
C ILE A 271 31.12 -12.19 -3.77
N ILE A 272 31.85 -13.30 -3.69
CA ILE A 272 32.74 -13.78 -4.74
C ILE A 272 32.11 -15.04 -5.33
N ASN A 273 31.90 -15.08 -6.65
CA ASN A 273 31.59 -16.33 -7.34
C ASN A 273 32.91 -17.00 -7.72
N ASN A 274 33.13 -18.22 -7.21
CA ASN A 274 34.33 -19.02 -7.47
C ASN A 274 34.54 -19.36 -8.95
N GLN A 275 33.55 -19.09 -9.83
CA GLN A 275 33.65 -19.36 -11.26
C GLN A 275 34.27 -18.23 -12.09
N ASN A 276 34.34 -16.99 -11.60
CA ASN A 276 34.92 -15.86 -12.35
C ASN A 276 35.96 -15.12 -11.51
N ASN A 277 37.22 -15.56 -11.61
CA ASN A 277 38.36 -14.84 -11.05
C ASN A 277 38.69 -13.60 -11.91
N LYS A 278 38.43 -12.43 -11.32
CA LYS A 278 39.11 -11.13 -11.51
C LYS A 278 38.96 -10.38 -12.84
N THR A 279 38.88 -9.05 -12.70
CA THR A 279 39.03 -7.96 -13.68
C THR A 279 37.87 -7.49 -14.55
N GLU A 280 36.65 -8.01 -14.40
CA GLU A 280 35.49 -7.32 -15.01
C GLU A 280 35.07 -6.10 -14.18
N GLU A 281 34.87 -4.99 -14.87
CA GLU A 281 34.35 -3.75 -14.30
C GLU A 281 32.98 -3.99 -13.67
N GLN A 282 32.82 -3.68 -12.38
CA GLN A 282 31.59 -3.97 -11.64
C GLN A 282 30.58 -2.84 -11.81
N ASN A 283 29.32 -3.19 -12.07
CA ASN A 283 28.21 -2.24 -12.01
C ASN A 283 27.85 -1.92 -10.56
N VAL A 284 27.68 -0.64 -10.29
CA VAL A 284 27.17 -0.12 -9.03
C VAL A 284 25.65 -0.19 -9.07
N THR A 285 25.05 -0.85 -8.08
CA THR A 285 23.61 -0.75 -7.84
C THR A 285 23.34 0.45 -6.94
N ALA A 286 22.65 1.47 -7.45
CA ALA A 286 22.40 2.72 -6.76
C ALA A 286 20.90 3.03 -6.62
N PHE A 287 20.50 3.59 -5.47
CA PHE A 287 19.15 4.07 -5.24
C PHE A 287 19.00 5.48 -5.82
N LEU A 288 18.30 5.58 -6.96
CA LEU A 288 18.18 6.80 -7.75
C LEU A 288 16.73 7.08 -8.12
N SER A 289 16.44 8.34 -8.44
CA SER A 289 15.27 8.68 -9.22
C SER A 289 15.57 8.56 -10.72
N ASN A 290 14.54 8.48 -11.55
CA ASN A 290 14.69 8.49 -13.01
C ASN A 290 14.84 9.93 -13.59
N SER A 291 15.26 10.91 -12.78
CA SER A 291 15.41 12.32 -13.20
C SER A 291 16.80 12.57 -13.76
N TYR A 292 16.92 13.51 -14.71
CA TYR A 292 18.20 14.07 -15.14
C TYR A 292 18.59 15.33 -14.35
N ILE A 293 17.69 15.87 -13.53
CA ILE A 293 17.97 17.05 -12.73
C ILE A 293 18.86 16.63 -11.56
N LYS A 294 20.11 17.11 -11.55
CA LYS A 294 21.17 16.72 -10.58
C LYS A 294 20.69 16.58 -9.13
N GLU A 295 19.96 17.57 -8.64
CA GLU A 295 19.47 17.60 -7.24
C GLU A 295 18.34 16.62 -6.94
N TYR A 296 17.64 16.10 -7.95
CA TYR A 296 16.59 15.08 -7.79
C TYR A 296 17.05 13.67 -8.16
N MET A 297 18.19 13.52 -8.86
CA MET A 297 18.77 12.20 -9.14
C MET A 297 18.95 11.38 -7.85
N ASN A 298 19.39 12.03 -6.76
CA ASN A 298 19.36 11.45 -5.42
C ASN A 298 17.93 11.56 -4.83
N PRO A 299 17.26 10.44 -4.52
CA PRO A 299 15.88 10.43 -4.03
C PRO A 299 15.65 11.19 -2.71
N GLN A 300 16.71 11.45 -1.94
CA GLN A 300 16.57 12.07 -0.63
C GLN A 300 15.86 13.42 -0.68
N LYS A 301 16.14 14.23 -1.71
CA LYS A 301 15.51 15.55 -1.87
C LYS A 301 14.00 15.41 -2.04
N ILE A 302 13.54 14.58 -2.97
CA ILE A 302 12.11 14.43 -3.24
C ILE A 302 11.36 13.76 -2.09
N ILE A 303 11.99 12.80 -1.40
CA ILE A 303 11.41 12.18 -0.20
C ILE A 303 11.23 13.23 0.92
N ASN A 304 12.21 14.12 1.11
CA ASN A 304 12.12 15.20 2.09
C ASN A 304 11.02 16.20 1.76
N GLU A 305 10.95 16.67 0.50
CA GLU A 305 9.94 17.62 0.05
C GLU A 305 8.50 17.08 0.22
N ILE A 306 8.33 15.75 0.15
CA ILE A 306 7.01 15.11 0.27
C ILE A 306 6.64 14.80 1.72
N TYR A 307 7.59 14.37 2.55
CA TYR A 307 7.28 13.78 3.87
C TYR A 307 7.87 14.50 5.10
N PHE A 308 8.93 15.29 4.95
CA PHE A 308 9.73 15.74 6.10
C PHE A 308 9.88 17.26 6.20
N ASP A 309 9.94 17.97 5.07
CA ASP A 309 10.06 19.43 5.04
C ASP A 309 8.91 20.12 5.77
N GLU A 310 9.13 21.36 6.22
CA GLU A 310 8.12 22.10 6.98
C GLU A 310 6.80 22.27 6.24
N LYS A 311 6.87 22.42 4.92
CA LYS A 311 5.74 22.60 4.01
C LYS A 311 5.36 21.32 3.26
N ALA A 312 5.94 20.18 3.65
CA ALA A 312 5.71 18.91 3.01
C ALA A 312 4.21 18.52 3.09
N PRO A 313 3.56 18.13 1.98
CA PRO A 313 2.14 17.81 1.97
C PRO A 313 1.80 16.63 2.87
N LEU A 314 2.71 15.66 3.01
CA LEU A 314 2.52 14.44 3.80
C LEU A 314 3.34 14.46 5.09
N LYS A 315 3.65 15.64 5.64
CA LYS A 315 4.45 15.78 6.86
C LYS A 315 3.92 14.89 7.99
N GLY A 316 4.77 13.95 8.42
CA GLY A 316 4.46 13.00 9.49
C GLY A 316 3.46 11.89 9.14
N ASN A 317 3.26 11.63 7.84
CA ASN A 317 2.58 10.44 7.30
C ASN A 317 3.57 9.40 6.74
N PHE A 318 4.87 9.52 7.04
CA PHE A 318 5.89 8.53 6.66
C PHE A 318 5.76 7.28 7.54
N ASN A 319 4.93 6.33 7.11
CA ASN A 319 4.62 5.10 7.84
C ASN A 319 4.75 3.89 6.89
N PHE A 320 5.88 3.19 6.96
CA PHE A 320 6.12 1.96 6.20
C PHE A 320 6.28 0.78 7.15
N PHE A 321 6.13 -0.44 6.64
CA PHE A 321 6.21 -1.64 7.46
C PHE A 321 7.01 -2.74 6.77
N GLU A 322 7.92 -3.36 7.53
CA GLU A 322 8.45 -4.69 7.22
C GLU A 322 7.54 -5.72 7.88
N ILE A 323 6.92 -6.59 7.07
CA ILE A 323 5.96 -7.59 7.53
C ILE A 323 6.47 -8.96 7.16
N SER A 324 6.43 -9.89 8.11
CA SER A 324 6.51 -11.32 7.86
C SER A 324 5.20 -11.97 8.29
N GLN A 325 4.69 -12.92 7.49
CA GLN A 325 3.42 -13.56 7.80
C GLN A 325 3.46 -15.09 7.75
N ILE A 326 2.58 -15.72 8.54
CA ILE A 326 2.20 -17.12 8.42
C ILE A 326 0.70 -17.18 8.15
N SER A 327 0.30 -17.94 7.13
CA SER A 327 -1.11 -18.30 6.91
C SER A 327 -1.41 -19.65 7.55
N ILE A 328 -2.49 -19.73 8.33
CA ILE A 328 -3.00 -20.97 8.94
C ILE A 328 -4.45 -21.17 8.49
N ASN A 329 -4.75 -22.34 7.91
CA ASN A 329 -6.08 -22.68 7.41
C ASN A 329 -7.03 -23.17 8.53
N ALA A 330 -7.27 -22.31 9.52
CA ALA A 330 -8.26 -22.49 10.58
C ALA A 330 -9.14 -21.24 10.62
N LYS A 331 -10.47 -21.41 10.52
CA LYS A 331 -11.40 -20.28 10.37
C LYS A 331 -12.63 -20.41 11.27
N PRO A 332 -13.08 -19.30 11.90
CA PRO A 332 -14.34 -19.29 12.64
C PRO A 332 -15.52 -19.41 11.68
N ASN A 333 -16.69 -19.80 12.20
CA ASN A 333 -17.93 -19.71 11.46
C ASN A 333 -18.36 -18.25 11.29
N ASN A 334 -18.72 -17.85 10.07
CA ASN A 334 -19.04 -16.46 9.74
C ASN A 334 -20.51 -16.08 9.98
N LYS A 335 -21.32 -16.97 10.56
CA LYS A 335 -22.75 -16.77 10.86
C LYS A 335 -23.09 -17.02 12.31
N ASP A 336 -22.32 -17.86 13.01
CA ASP A 336 -22.57 -18.22 14.40
C ASP A 336 -21.26 -18.39 15.17
N ALA A 337 -21.03 -17.50 16.14
CA ALA A 337 -19.88 -17.53 17.01
C ALA A 337 -19.83 -18.74 17.96
N LYS A 338 -20.86 -19.59 18.03
CA LYS A 338 -20.86 -20.80 18.88
C LYS A 338 -20.51 -22.07 18.12
N THR A 339 -20.49 -22.00 16.80
CA THR A 339 -20.17 -23.15 15.95
C THR A 339 -18.65 -23.41 16.01
N PRO A 340 -18.21 -24.68 16.16
CA PRO A 340 -16.79 -25.04 16.09
C PRO A 340 -16.11 -24.48 14.83
N TRP A 341 -14.83 -24.14 14.95
CA TRP A 341 -14.05 -23.65 13.82
C TRP A 341 -13.90 -24.72 12.75
N ASP A 342 -13.83 -24.30 11.49
CA ASP A 342 -13.54 -25.18 10.36
C ASP A 342 -12.03 -25.37 10.24
N LEU A 343 -11.59 -26.63 10.28
CA LEU A 343 -10.21 -27.07 10.26
C LEU A 343 -10.12 -28.44 9.58
N SER A 344 -9.10 -28.61 8.75
CA SER A 344 -8.79 -29.90 8.12
C SER A 344 -7.87 -30.77 8.99
N LYS A 345 -7.93 -32.09 8.81
CA LYS A 345 -6.96 -33.04 9.42
C LYS A 345 -5.51 -32.66 9.11
N GLN A 346 -5.25 -32.22 7.88
CA GLN A 346 -3.93 -31.74 7.46
C GLN A 346 -3.48 -30.55 8.30
N THR A 347 -4.33 -29.54 8.48
CA THR A 347 -4.01 -28.37 9.31
C THR A 347 -3.70 -28.77 10.75
N LEU A 348 -4.45 -29.72 11.31
CA LEU A 348 -4.20 -30.24 12.66
C LEU A 348 -2.85 -30.98 12.75
N GLU A 349 -2.55 -31.85 11.77
CA GLU A 349 -1.27 -32.55 11.67
C GLU A 349 -0.09 -31.56 11.58
N GLU A 350 -0.20 -30.56 10.70
CA GLU A 350 0.81 -29.53 10.50
C GLU A 350 1.08 -28.76 11.79
N LEU A 351 0.06 -28.35 12.53
CA LEU A 351 0.23 -27.57 13.77
C LEU A 351 0.83 -28.39 14.92
N LEU A 352 0.49 -29.68 15.02
CA LEU A 352 0.88 -30.52 16.16
C LEU A 352 2.20 -31.28 15.97
N THR A 353 2.73 -31.33 14.75
CA THR A 353 3.97 -32.07 14.45
C THR A 353 5.16 -31.55 15.26
N TYR A 354 5.92 -32.47 15.86
CA TYR A 354 7.18 -32.16 16.56
C TYR A 354 8.35 -32.05 15.58
N LYS A 355 9.22 -31.08 15.82
CA LYS A 355 10.41 -30.76 15.03
C LYS A 355 11.64 -30.81 15.93
N ILE A 356 12.66 -31.51 15.46
CA ILE A 356 13.99 -31.52 16.08
C ILE A 356 14.74 -30.31 15.54
N LEU A 357 15.00 -29.33 16.41
CA LEU A 357 15.68 -28.08 16.06
C LEU A 357 17.20 -28.17 16.24
N LYS A 358 17.65 -29.07 17.12
CA LYS A 358 19.07 -29.34 17.36
C LYS A 358 19.27 -30.79 17.80
N THR A 359 20.33 -31.42 17.31
CA THR A 359 20.78 -32.77 17.69
C THR A 359 22.12 -32.71 18.40
N ASP A 360 22.41 -33.74 19.19
CA ASP A 360 23.76 -34.01 19.70
C ASP A 360 24.60 -34.63 18.59
N ASP A 361 25.79 -34.08 18.36
CA ASP A 361 26.67 -34.50 17.26
C ASP A 361 27.20 -35.93 17.44
N ASN A 362 27.17 -36.47 18.66
CA ASN A 362 27.79 -37.77 18.98
C ASN A 362 26.79 -38.88 19.33
N THR A 363 25.54 -38.56 19.70
CA THR A 363 24.63 -39.55 20.32
C THR A 363 23.28 -39.75 19.62
N GLU A 364 23.04 -39.14 18.45
CA GLU A 364 21.73 -39.17 17.75
C GLU A 364 20.53 -38.76 18.64
N LEU A 365 20.80 -38.02 19.73
CA LEU A 365 19.79 -37.51 20.64
C LEU A 365 19.34 -36.12 20.21
N ALA A 366 18.06 -35.81 20.41
CA ALA A 366 17.55 -34.47 20.20
C ALA A 366 17.93 -33.57 21.38
N LEU A 367 18.67 -32.49 21.14
CA LEU A 367 18.98 -31.48 22.17
C LEU A 367 17.86 -30.45 22.34
N LYS A 368 17.15 -30.16 21.25
CA LYS A 368 16.04 -29.19 21.26
C LYS A 368 14.92 -29.68 20.35
N VAL A 369 13.74 -29.89 20.93
CA VAL A 369 12.50 -30.24 20.24
C VAL A 369 11.47 -29.13 20.46
N SER A 370 10.68 -28.84 19.43
CA SER A 370 9.54 -27.91 19.49
C SER A 370 8.39 -28.47 18.66
N ASN A 371 7.14 -28.14 18.97
CA ASN A 371 6.05 -28.29 18.00
C ASN A 371 5.83 -26.96 17.26
N ASN A 372 4.97 -26.97 16.23
CA ASN A 372 4.73 -25.75 15.45
C ASN A 372 3.89 -24.71 16.21
N LEU A 373 3.09 -25.10 17.21
CA LEU A 373 2.39 -24.16 18.09
C LEU A 373 3.37 -23.27 18.87
N GLU A 374 4.44 -23.84 19.43
CA GLU A 374 5.51 -23.07 20.07
C GLU A 374 6.30 -22.19 19.08
N LEU A 375 6.54 -22.69 17.87
CA LEU A 375 7.28 -21.93 16.86
C LEU A 375 6.49 -20.71 16.36
N ILE A 376 5.16 -20.82 16.23
CA ILE A 376 4.28 -19.69 15.85
C ILE A 376 4.44 -18.51 16.80
N GLU A 377 4.54 -18.75 18.11
CA GLU A 377 4.68 -17.68 19.11
C GLU A 377 6.07 -17.04 19.14
N LYS A 378 7.08 -17.80 18.69
CA LYS A 378 8.46 -17.33 18.57
C LYS A 378 8.75 -16.69 17.22
N PHE A 379 7.80 -16.76 16.28
CA PHE A 379 7.96 -16.31 14.91
C PHE A 379 8.39 -14.83 14.83
N GLN A 380 9.49 -14.58 14.14
CA GLN A 380 9.96 -13.23 13.82
C GLN A 380 10.02 -13.00 12.31
N GLY A 381 10.08 -14.09 11.55
CA GLY A 381 10.24 -14.09 10.11
C GLY A 381 11.54 -13.42 9.68
N GLY A 382 11.51 -12.78 8.51
CA GLY A 382 12.66 -12.05 7.95
C GLY A 382 13.07 -10.79 8.70
N ASN A 383 12.50 -10.54 9.89
CA ASN A 383 12.86 -9.43 10.77
C ASN A 383 13.92 -9.82 11.82
N SER A 384 14.26 -11.11 11.96
CA SER A 384 15.30 -11.57 12.89
C SER A 384 16.69 -11.51 12.26
N GLU A 385 17.67 -11.02 13.03
CA GLU A 385 19.09 -11.08 12.66
C GLU A 385 19.77 -12.38 13.14
N ASP A 386 19.11 -13.17 14.01
CA ASP A 386 19.60 -14.47 14.46
C ASP A 386 19.35 -15.56 13.40
N SER A 387 20.44 -16.18 12.94
CA SER A 387 20.40 -17.28 11.96
C SER A 387 19.67 -18.53 12.49
N SER A 388 19.74 -18.79 13.80
CA SER A 388 19.02 -19.92 14.41
C SER A 388 17.51 -19.71 14.36
N GLN A 389 17.05 -18.50 14.69
CA GLN A 389 15.65 -18.13 14.61
C GLN A 389 15.14 -18.14 13.15
N ASN A 390 15.91 -17.60 12.20
CA ASN A 390 15.54 -17.62 10.77
C ASN A 390 15.39 -19.06 10.24
N ASN A 391 16.26 -19.98 10.66
CA ASN A 391 16.13 -21.39 10.31
C ASN A 391 14.88 -22.03 10.92
N GLN A 392 14.54 -21.69 12.17
CA GLN A 392 13.31 -22.16 12.82
C GLN A 392 12.06 -21.65 12.09
N ASP A 393 12.04 -20.37 11.71
CA ASP A 393 10.92 -19.75 10.98
C ASP A 393 10.77 -20.34 9.57
N LYS A 394 11.89 -20.65 8.89
CA LYS A 394 11.87 -21.38 7.62
C LYS A 394 11.25 -22.78 7.76
N ILE A 395 11.63 -23.52 8.80
CA ILE A 395 11.07 -24.85 9.09
C ILE A 395 9.55 -24.73 9.33
N LEU A 396 9.13 -23.74 10.13
CA LEU A 396 7.72 -23.49 10.41
C LEU A 396 6.92 -23.21 9.13
N LEU A 397 7.38 -22.26 8.31
CA LEU A 397 6.71 -21.86 7.05
C LEU A 397 6.70 -22.97 6.00
N SER A 398 7.72 -23.85 6.02
CA SER A 398 7.76 -25.02 5.14
C SER A 398 6.82 -26.15 5.59
N THR A 399 6.28 -26.07 6.81
CA THR A 399 5.37 -27.09 7.36
C THR A 399 3.91 -26.64 7.36
N ILE A 400 3.62 -25.42 7.83
CA ILE A 400 2.25 -24.92 7.96
C ILE A 400 1.73 -24.43 6.60
N ASP A 401 0.52 -24.87 6.21
CA ASP A 401 -0.18 -24.47 4.97
C ASP A 401 0.80 -24.26 3.81
N TYR A 402 1.58 -25.31 3.53
CA TYR A 402 2.76 -25.20 2.66
C TYR A 402 2.41 -24.56 1.32
N GLN A 403 1.25 -24.84 0.73
CA GLN A 403 0.87 -24.24 -0.54
C GLN A 403 0.78 -22.70 -0.47
N LYS A 404 0.24 -22.15 0.62
CA LYS A 404 0.15 -20.69 0.80
C LYS A 404 1.43 -20.06 1.33
N ASN A 405 2.23 -20.80 2.08
CA ASN A 405 3.44 -20.26 2.73
C ASN A 405 4.73 -20.54 1.93
N LYS A 406 4.73 -21.50 0.98
CA LYS A 406 5.93 -21.95 0.22
C LYS A 406 6.63 -20.82 -0.51
N GLU A 407 5.88 -19.95 -1.15
CA GLU A 407 6.45 -18.83 -1.91
C GLU A 407 7.28 -17.90 -1.00
N ASN A 408 6.85 -17.73 0.25
CA ASN A 408 7.50 -16.85 1.21
C ASN A 408 8.46 -17.60 2.16
N ALA A 409 8.43 -18.93 2.21
CA ALA A 409 9.28 -19.72 3.10
C ALA A 409 10.78 -19.54 2.80
N ALA A 410 11.15 -19.31 1.54
CA ALA A 410 12.52 -19.03 1.13
C ALA A 410 13.07 -17.71 1.71
N VAL A 411 12.16 -16.76 1.98
CA VAL A 411 12.45 -15.43 2.53
C VAL A 411 11.89 -15.26 3.94
N PHE A 412 11.72 -16.37 4.68
CA PHE A 412 11.27 -16.38 6.07
C PHE A 412 9.92 -15.68 6.30
N GLY A 413 9.01 -15.73 5.33
CA GLY A 413 7.66 -15.18 5.43
C GLY A 413 7.59 -13.69 5.09
N LYS A 414 8.73 -13.06 4.77
CA LYS A 414 8.84 -11.64 4.47
C LYS A 414 7.98 -11.26 3.27
N GLN A 415 7.14 -10.26 3.46
CA GLN A 415 6.40 -9.58 2.39
C GLN A 415 7.21 -8.38 1.88
N PRO A 416 6.92 -7.88 0.66
CA PRO A 416 7.43 -6.59 0.23
C PRO A 416 7.11 -5.51 1.26
N ILE A 417 8.06 -4.59 1.48
CA ILE A 417 7.83 -3.42 2.33
C ILE A 417 6.64 -2.66 1.75
N ALA A 418 5.71 -2.26 2.62
CA ALA A 418 4.49 -1.59 2.22
C ALA A 418 4.27 -0.33 3.06
N SER A 419 3.71 0.70 2.45
CA SER A 419 3.18 1.87 3.15
C SER A 419 1.92 1.50 3.93
N LEU A 420 1.58 2.30 4.94
CA LEU A 420 0.32 2.14 5.66
C LEU A 420 -0.86 2.13 4.68
N ASN A 421 -0.92 3.08 3.73
CA ASN A 421 -1.99 3.15 2.74
C ASN A 421 -2.12 1.85 1.93
N GLN A 422 -1.01 1.30 1.46
CA GLN A 422 -1.00 0.04 0.73
C GLN A 422 -1.53 -1.12 1.58
N ILE A 423 -1.12 -1.21 2.85
CA ILE A 423 -1.59 -2.26 3.75
C ILE A 423 -3.11 -2.16 3.93
N LEU A 424 -3.63 -0.97 4.21
CA LEU A 424 -5.05 -0.77 4.47
C LEU A 424 -5.90 -0.95 3.19
N ASN A 425 -5.39 -0.59 2.01
CA ASN A 425 -6.10 -0.71 0.73
C ASN A 425 -6.03 -2.11 0.11
N ASN A 426 -4.91 -2.83 0.22
CA ASN A 426 -4.70 -4.08 -0.51
C ASN A 426 -5.11 -5.34 0.26
N ASN A 427 -5.28 -5.28 1.59
CA ASN A 427 -5.57 -6.47 2.42
C ASN A 427 -7.01 -6.51 2.95
N GLU A 428 -7.60 -7.67 3.18
CA GLU A 428 -8.97 -7.76 3.72
C GLU A 428 -9.17 -7.03 5.06
N ALA A 429 -10.40 -6.61 5.36
CA ALA A 429 -10.73 -5.82 6.53
C ALA A 429 -10.20 -6.42 7.85
N GLY A 430 -10.26 -7.74 8.02
CA GLY A 430 -9.71 -8.43 9.19
C GLY A 430 -8.21 -8.18 9.40
N TYR A 431 -7.44 -8.18 8.32
CA TYR A 431 -6.00 -7.89 8.33
C TYR A 431 -5.72 -6.43 8.69
N VAL A 432 -6.53 -5.51 8.16
CA VAL A 432 -6.40 -4.06 8.38
C VAL A 432 -6.41 -3.72 9.87
N PHE A 433 -7.20 -4.42 10.70
CA PHE A 433 -7.30 -4.14 12.14
C PHE A 433 -5.98 -4.27 12.91
N ALA A 434 -5.01 -5.08 12.46
CA ALA A 434 -3.68 -5.14 13.09
C ALA A 434 -2.93 -3.79 13.04
N PHE A 435 -3.31 -2.90 12.13
CA PHE A 435 -2.63 -1.63 11.86
C PHE A 435 -3.45 -0.41 12.30
N LEU A 436 -4.65 -0.59 12.87
CA LEU A 436 -5.52 0.50 13.34
C LEU A 436 -5.24 0.96 14.79
N GLY A 437 -4.15 0.48 15.37
CA GLY A 437 -3.76 0.76 16.76
C GLY A 437 -4.41 -0.18 17.77
N ASP A 438 -4.03 -0.02 19.04
CA ASP A 438 -4.44 -0.92 20.12
C ASP A 438 -5.95 -0.73 20.46
N PHE A 439 -6.73 -1.78 20.26
CA PHE A 439 -8.08 -1.92 20.78
C PHE A 439 -7.97 -2.37 22.25
N GLU A 440 -7.82 -1.44 23.21
CA GLU A 440 -7.60 -1.79 24.62
C GLU A 440 -8.76 -2.60 25.24
N ASN A 441 -8.58 -3.92 25.28
CA ASN A 441 -8.32 -4.78 26.43
C ASN A 441 -7.54 -6.03 25.92
N SER A 442 -6.58 -5.82 25.01
CA SER A 442 -5.70 -6.87 24.50
C SER A 442 -4.56 -7.10 25.50
N GLU A 443 -4.89 -7.61 26.69
CA GLU A 443 -3.87 -8.22 27.54
C GLU A 443 -3.05 -9.18 26.68
N LYS A 444 -1.72 -9.07 26.76
CA LYS A 444 -0.81 -10.01 26.09
C LYS A 444 -1.25 -11.40 26.49
N THR A 445 -1.72 -12.17 25.52
CA THR A 445 -2.21 -13.52 25.80
C THR A 445 -1.05 -14.46 25.64
N ASP A 446 -0.18 -14.48 26.66
CA ASP A 446 1.02 -15.29 26.66
C ASP A 446 0.66 -16.77 26.48
N ASN A 447 1.36 -17.44 25.57
CA ASN A 447 1.23 -18.86 25.31
C ASN A 447 -0.17 -19.30 24.79
N LEU A 448 -0.84 -18.44 24.01
CA LEU A 448 -2.14 -18.72 23.39
C LEU A 448 -2.17 -20.03 22.56
N PHE A 449 -1.13 -20.27 21.77
CA PHE A 449 -0.96 -21.50 20.98
C PHE A 449 -0.25 -22.58 21.81
N SER A 450 0.92 -22.26 22.34
CA SER A 450 1.82 -23.27 22.91
C SER A 450 1.28 -23.92 24.18
N LYS A 451 0.39 -23.22 24.91
CA LYS A 451 -0.21 -23.71 26.15
C LYS A 451 -1.72 -23.81 26.06
N VAL A 452 -2.43 -22.73 25.74
CA VAL A 452 -3.90 -22.73 25.81
C VAL A 452 -4.50 -23.64 24.75
N LEU A 453 -4.16 -23.43 23.47
CA LEU A 453 -4.63 -24.30 22.38
C LEU A 453 -4.15 -25.75 22.57
N PHE A 454 -2.87 -25.91 22.93
CA PHE A 454 -2.26 -27.23 23.13
C PHE A 454 -3.03 -28.07 24.17
N GLU A 455 -3.29 -27.51 25.36
CA GLU A 455 -4.03 -28.21 26.42
C GLU A 455 -5.49 -28.46 26.04
N LYS A 456 -6.15 -27.52 25.34
CA LYS A 456 -7.52 -27.74 24.84
C LYS A 456 -7.60 -28.86 23.83
N LEU A 457 -6.66 -28.94 22.89
CA LEU A 457 -6.56 -30.05 21.93
C LEU A 457 -6.31 -31.37 22.67
N LYS A 458 -5.41 -31.37 23.66
CA LYS A 458 -5.12 -32.55 24.49
C LYS A 458 -6.36 -33.08 25.21
N LEU A 459 -7.13 -32.20 25.84
CA LEU A 459 -8.32 -32.55 26.62
C LEU A 459 -9.52 -32.94 25.76
N LEU A 460 -9.71 -32.33 24.59
CA LEU A 460 -10.90 -32.57 23.76
C LEU A 460 -10.67 -33.68 22.73
N VAL A 461 -9.53 -33.66 22.04
CA VAL A 461 -9.23 -34.54 20.90
C VAL A 461 -8.42 -35.76 21.34
N PHE A 462 -7.42 -35.56 22.21
CA PHE A 462 -6.48 -36.61 22.62
C PHE A 462 -6.79 -37.22 24.00
N LYS A 463 -8.00 -37.04 24.54
CA LYS A 463 -8.38 -37.51 25.89
C LYS A 463 -8.08 -38.99 26.16
N ASN A 464 -8.23 -39.84 25.15
CA ASN A 464 -7.98 -41.28 25.24
C ASN A 464 -6.56 -41.68 24.82
N SER A 465 -5.78 -40.74 24.31
CA SER A 465 -4.41 -40.93 23.81
C SER A 465 -3.49 -39.76 24.20
N PRO A 466 -3.46 -39.32 25.47
CA PRO A 466 -2.74 -38.09 25.87
C PRO A 466 -1.23 -38.20 25.69
N SER A 467 -0.69 -39.43 25.61
CA SER A 467 0.73 -39.70 25.34
C SER A 467 1.17 -39.35 23.93
N LEU A 468 0.24 -39.10 23.00
CA LEU A 468 0.56 -38.59 21.65
C LEU A 468 0.82 -37.08 21.64
N LEU A 469 0.30 -36.35 22.62
CA LEU A 469 0.42 -34.90 22.73
C LEU A 469 1.12 -34.51 24.05
N VAL A 470 2.46 -34.52 24.01
CA VAL A 470 3.36 -34.27 25.14
C VAL A 470 4.09 -32.94 24.99
N GLU A 471 4.43 -32.32 26.11
CA GLU A 471 5.22 -31.09 26.14
C GLU A 471 6.55 -31.29 25.36
N PRO A 472 6.89 -30.43 24.38
CA PRO A 472 8.09 -30.61 23.56
C PRO A 472 9.39 -30.72 24.36
N SER A 473 9.47 -30.03 25.51
CA SER A 473 10.62 -30.10 26.41
C SER A 473 10.90 -31.51 26.96
N LEU A 474 9.89 -32.37 27.10
CA LEU A 474 10.03 -33.76 27.54
C LEU A 474 10.62 -34.68 26.48
N LEU A 475 10.66 -34.22 25.23
CA LEU A 475 11.27 -34.92 24.11
C LEU A 475 12.76 -34.57 23.95
N ASN A 476 13.27 -33.59 24.70
CA ASN A 476 14.70 -33.34 24.77
C ASN A 476 15.40 -34.58 25.38
N SER A 477 16.57 -34.91 24.86
CA SER A 477 17.34 -36.13 25.17
C SER A 477 16.72 -37.45 24.71
N LYS A 478 15.62 -37.43 23.94
CA LYS A 478 15.09 -38.63 23.27
C LYS A 478 15.80 -38.88 21.96
N SER A 479 15.81 -40.14 21.51
CA SER A 479 16.40 -40.51 20.22
C SER A 479 15.59 -39.92 19.06
N ILE A 480 16.26 -39.59 17.96
CA ILE A 480 15.61 -39.11 16.73
C ILE A 480 14.53 -40.10 16.25
N THR A 481 14.79 -41.40 16.37
CA THR A 481 13.86 -42.47 15.97
C THR A 481 12.59 -42.50 16.81
N GLU A 482 12.69 -42.29 18.13
CA GLU A 482 11.51 -42.19 19.00
C GLU A 482 10.61 -41.01 18.63
N ILE A 483 11.20 -39.85 18.32
CA ILE A 483 10.44 -38.66 17.93
C ILE A 483 9.78 -38.86 16.56
N LYS A 484 10.47 -39.48 15.60
CA LYS A 484 9.88 -39.86 14.29
C LYS A 484 8.71 -40.81 14.48
N SER A 485 8.85 -41.85 15.30
CA SER A 485 7.78 -42.79 15.61
C SER A 485 6.60 -42.12 16.34
N LEU A 486 6.84 -41.15 17.21
CA LEU A 486 5.79 -40.34 17.82
C LEU A 486 5.02 -39.53 16.76
N ASN A 487 5.72 -38.84 15.85
CA ASN A 487 5.11 -38.09 14.75
C ASN A 487 4.26 -38.98 13.83
N GLU A 488 4.73 -40.19 13.49
CA GLU A 488 3.97 -41.14 12.67
C GLU A 488 2.69 -41.60 13.38
N ARG A 489 2.78 -41.93 14.67
CA ARG A 489 1.60 -42.30 15.46
C ARG A 489 0.62 -41.14 15.61
N LEU A 490 1.12 -39.92 15.84
CA LEU A 490 0.33 -38.70 15.88
C LEU A 490 -0.41 -38.48 14.56
N LYS A 491 0.30 -38.59 13.43
CA LYS A 491 -0.28 -38.50 12.09
C LYS A 491 -1.38 -39.54 11.88
N ASN A 492 -1.10 -40.82 12.15
CA ASN A 492 -2.08 -41.89 11.95
C ASN A 492 -3.33 -41.68 12.81
N PHE A 493 -3.16 -41.22 14.05
CA PHE A 493 -4.27 -40.86 14.92
C PHE A 493 -5.12 -39.73 14.32
N ILE A 494 -4.50 -38.63 13.88
CA ILE A 494 -5.19 -37.47 13.28
C ILE A 494 -5.92 -37.87 11.98
N GLN A 495 -5.27 -38.66 11.13
CA GLN A 495 -5.87 -39.15 9.88
C GLN A 495 -7.06 -40.09 10.14
N GLY A 496 -7.04 -40.82 11.26
CA GLY A 496 -8.11 -41.69 11.72
C GLY A 496 -9.32 -40.99 12.37
N LEU A 497 -9.24 -39.69 12.66
CA LEU A 497 -10.34 -38.96 13.30
C LEU A 497 -11.62 -38.97 12.44
N SER A 498 -12.77 -39.17 13.06
CA SER A 498 -14.07 -38.94 12.44
C SER A 498 -14.37 -37.44 12.30
N ASP A 499 -15.37 -37.08 11.49
CA ASP A 499 -15.80 -35.68 11.35
C ASP A 499 -16.26 -35.07 12.69
N ASN A 500 -16.84 -35.88 13.58
CA ASN A 500 -17.24 -35.42 14.90
C ASN A 500 -16.04 -35.15 15.81
N GLU A 501 -15.01 -36.00 15.77
CA GLU A 501 -13.77 -35.75 16.53
C GLU A 501 -12.98 -34.57 15.95
N LEU A 502 -13.03 -34.36 14.63
CA LEU A 502 -12.46 -33.17 13.99
C LEU A 502 -13.19 -31.89 14.42
N LYS A 503 -14.51 -31.94 14.63
CA LYS A 503 -15.26 -30.82 15.23
C LYS A 503 -14.83 -30.51 16.67
N GLU A 504 -14.37 -31.49 17.44
CA GLU A 504 -13.79 -31.23 18.77
C GLU A 504 -12.46 -30.47 18.68
N ALA A 505 -11.66 -30.70 17.62
CA ALA A 505 -10.51 -29.85 17.33
C ALA A 505 -10.97 -28.42 16.98
N GLY A 506 -12.01 -28.27 16.16
CA GLY A 506 -12.64 -26.96 15.90
C GLY A 506 -13.17 -26.28 17.16
N ARG A 507 -13.66 -27.04 18.15
CA ARG A 507 -14.08 -26.54 19.46
C ARG A 507 -12.90 -26.08 20.31
N ALA A 508 -11.75 -26.77 20.25
CA ALA A 508 -10.54 -26.31 20.92
C ALA A 508 -10.09 -24.93 20.41
N PHE A 509 -10.16 -24.69 19.10
CA PHE A 509 -9.90 -23.37 18.53
C PHE A 509 -10.93 -22.33 18.98
N LEU A 510 -12.21 -22.69 18.93
CA LEU A 510 -13.30 -21.83 19.41
C LEU A 510 -13.10 -21.36 20.85
N GLU A 511 -12.75 -22.28 21.76
CA GLU A 511 -12.53 -21.97 23.17
C GLU A 511 -11.22 -21.21 23.42
N THR A 512 -10.21 -21.40 22.56
CA THR A 512 -8.91 -20.72 22.70
C THR A 512 -8.98 -19.27 22.21
N PHE A 513 -9.59 -19.07 21.04
CA PHE A 513 -9.71 -17.75 20.40
C PHE A 513 -11.04 -17.06 20.77
N GLY A 514 -11.86 -17.65 21.64
CA GLY A 514 -12.98 -16.95 22.27
C GLY A 514 -12.48 -15.82 23.17
N ALA A 515 -13.25 -14.74 23.27
CA ALA A 515 -12.90 -13.60 24.11
C ALA A 515 -12.79 -13.92 25.61
N SER A 516 -13.51 -14.96 26.09
CA SER A 516 -13.39 -15.50 27.44
C SER A 516 -13.92 -16.94 27.51
N GLN A 517 -13.81 -17.61 28.67
CA GLN A 517 -14.37 -18.95 28.87
C GLN A 517 -15.87 -19.08 28.51
N ASN A 518 -16.64 -18.00 28.66
CA ASN A 518 -18.08 -17.97 28.41
C ASN A 518 -18.46 -17.16 27.16
N ASP A 519 -17.49 -16.60 26.44
CA ASP A 519 -17.70 -15.76 25.27
C ASP A 519 -16.87 -16.29 24.10
N THR A 520 -17.54 -16.99 23.18
CA THR A 520 -16.91 -17.66 22.03
C THR A 520 -16.71 -16.72 20.83
N ARG A 521 -17.11 -15.46 20.94
CA ARG A 521 -16.88 -14.44 19.90
C ARG A 521 -15.40 -14.13 19.79
N THR A 522 -14.94 -13.85 18.58
CA THR A 522 -13.53 -13.55 18.31
C THR A 522 -13.19 -12.10 18.63
N LYS A 523 -11.90 -11.81 18.82
CA LYS A 523 -11.38 -10.44 18.90
C LYS A 523 -10.94 -9.99 17.51
N LEU A 524 -10.87 -8.68 17.28
CA LEU A 524 -10.33 -8.09 16.06
C LEU A 524 -8.84 -8.42 15.89
N VAL A 525 -8.08 -8.37 16.99
CA VAL A 525 -6.65 -8.64 17.03
C VAL A 525 -6.31 -9.39 18.32
N TYR A 526 -5.53 -10.46 18.20
CA TYR A 526 -4.91 -11.13 19.36
C TYR A 526 -3.44 -10.75 19.40
N LYS A 527 -3.05 -9.95 20.39
CA LYS A 527 -1.67 -9.49 20.59
C LYS A 527 -0.91 -10.57 21.37
N ILE A 528 0.03 -11.25 20.70
CA ILE A 528 0.90 -12.25 21.33
C ILE A 528 2.09 -11.54 21.99
N ARG A 529 2.71 -10.60 21.25
CA ARG A 529 3.73 -9.67 21.75
C ARG A 529 3.71 -8.39 20.91
N ASP A 530 4.53 -7.41 21.25
CA ASP A 530 4.41 -6.05 20.69
C ASP A 530 4.54 -5.97 19.17
N ASN A 531 5.30 -6.89 18.57
CA ASN A 531 5.51 -7.01 17.14
C ASN A 531 4.94 -8.30 16.53
N LEU A 532 4.07 -9.03 17.25
CA LEU A 532 3.47 -10.28 16.77
C LEU A 532 1.98 -10.32 17.10
N ASN A 533 1.16 -10.22 16.06
CA ASN A 533 -0.28 -10.21 16.16
C ASN A 533 -0.89 -11.38 15.40
N VAL A 534 -2.04 -11.86 15.87
CA VAL A 534 -2.90 -12.76 15.12
C VAL A 534 -4.17 -12.03 14.72
N VAL A 535 -4.53 -12.13 13.45
CA VAL A 535 -5.77 -11.61 12.88
C VAL A 535 -6.47 -12.68 12.06
N LEU A 536 -7.74 -12.46 11.78
CA LEU A 536 -8.58 -13.39 11.04
C LEU A 536 -9.07 -12.71 9.76
N ASP A 537 -8.91 -13.37 8.62
CA ASP A 537 -9.48 -12.97 7.34
C ASP A 537 -10.37 -14.07 6.76
N SER A 538 -10.90 -13.88 5.55
CA SER A 538 -11.78 -14.86 4.91
C SER A 538 -11.09 -16.22 4.64
N SER A 539 -9.76 -16.22 4.56
CA SER A 539 -8.93 -17.38 4.24
C SER A 539 -8.45 -18.15 5.48
N GLY A 540 -8.66 -17.60 6.68
CA GLY A 540 -8.30 -18.20 7.96
C GLY A 540 -7.51 -17.24 8.85
N MET A 541 -6.56 -17.79 9.58
CA MET A 541 -5.75 -17.07 10.55
C MET A 541 -4.44 -16.57 9.92
N LYS A 542 -4.08 -15.33 10.20
CA LYS A 542 -2.81 -14.71 9.83
C LYS A 542 -2.03 -14.35 11.07
N VAL A 543 -0.81 -14.86 11.17
CA VAL A 543 0.16 -14.47 12.20
C VAL A 543 1.10 -13.47 11.56
N LEU A 544 1.12 -12.24 12.07
CA LEU A 544 1.83 -11.10 11.50
C LEU A 544 2.94 -10.66 12.45
N ALA A 545 4.19 -10.84 12.02
CA ALA A 545 5.35 -10.24 12.67
C ALA A 545 5.73 -8.97 11.90
N TYR A 546 5.70 -7.80 12.53
CA TYR A 546 5.96 -6.56 11.79
C TYR A 546 6.73 -5.50 12.58
N ASN A 547 7.52 -4.72 11.85
CA ASN A 547 8.24 -3.55 12.34
C ASN A 547 7.75 -2.31 11.59
N LYS A 548 7.45 -1.23 12.32
CA LYS A 548 7.11 0.06 11.74
C LYS A 548 8.38 0.86 11.46
N ILE A 549 8.45 1.42 10.26
CA ILE A 549 9.49 2.34 9.78
C ILE A 549 8.87 3.73 9.80
N ALA A 550 9.37 4.60 10.69
CA ALA A 550 8.79 5.92 10.94
C ALA A 550 9.77 7.07 10.63
N SER A 551 11.03 6.77 10.36
CA SER A 551 12.06 7.77 10.06
C SER A 551 12.79 7.50 8.74
N LEU A 552 13.36 8.56 8.17
CA LEU A 552 14.19 8.45 6.97
C LEU A 552 15.48 7.65 7.23
N GLU A 553 16.01 7.70 8.45
CA GLU A 553 17.20 6.96 8.86
C GLU A 553 16.94 5.44 8.85
N GLU A 554 15.87 5.00 9.51
CA GLU A 554 15.43 3.59 9.47
C GLU A 554 15.18 3.11 8.03
N PHE A 555 14.51 3.95 7.23
CA PHE A 555 14.26 3.64 5.83
C PHE A 555 15.56 3.48 5.04
N ASN A 556 16.52 4.38 5.22
CA ASN A 556 17.81 4.34 4.53
C ASN A 556 18.63 3.10 4.92
N GLU A 557 18.60 2.67 6.18
CA GLU A 557 19.28 1.43 6.59
C GLU A 557 18.68 0.19 5.91
N ILE A 558 17.35 0.17 5.75
CA ILE A 558 16.68 -0.90 5.01
C ILE A 558 17.05 -0.83 3.52
N ILE A 559 17.05 0.36 2.92
CA ILE A 559 17.48 0.55 1.53
C ILE A 559 18.92 0.09 1.32
N LYS A 560 19.85 0.37 2.24
CA LYS A 560 21.23 -0.15 2.18
C LYS A 560 21.27 -1.68 2.13
N LYS A 561 20.53 -2.34 3.03
CA LYS A 561 20.42 -3.82 3.04
C LYS A 561 19.87 -4.34 1.71
N GLN A 562 18.83 -3.71 1.16
CA GLN A 562 18.20 -4.10 -0.11
C GLN A 562 19.11 -3.81 -1.33
N LEU A 563 19.85 -2.70 -1.33
CA LEU A 563 20.83 -2.37 -2.36
C LEU A 563 21.96 -3.40 -2.38
N GLN A 564 22.45 -3.83 -1.22
CA GLN A 564 23.49 -4.86 -1.14
C GLN A 564 22.99 -6.20 -1.70
N LEU A 565 21.75 -6.60 -1.41
CA LEU A 565 21.14 -7.79 -2.01
C LEU A 565 21.04 -7.64 -3.53
N SER A 566 20.55 -6.51 -4.02
CA SER A 566 20.43 -6.24 -5.46
C SER A 566 21.78 -6.17 -6.18
N ALA A 567 22.83 -5.70 -5.51
CA ALA A 567 24.20 -5.74 -6.00
C ALA A 567 24.71 -7.20 -6.06
N ASN A 568 24.50 -7.97 -5.00
CA ASN A 568 24.89 -9.39 -4.95
C ASN A 568 24.15 -10.24 -5.99
N ASN A 569 22.93 -9.86 -6.39
CA ASN A 569 22.17 -10.50 -7.48
C ASN A 569 22.96 -10.61 -8.78
N GLN A 570 23.81 -9.62 -9.06
CA GLN A 570 24.66 -9.60 -10.25
C GLN A 570 25.68 -10.76 -10.27
N VAL A 571 25.95 -11.36 -9.11
CA VAL A 571 26.91 -12.46 -8.90
C VAL A 571 26.22 -13.77 -8.57
N ASP A 572 25.16 -13.73 -7.74
CA ASP A 572 24.29 -14.85 -7.39
C ASP A 572 22.82 -14.43 -7.49
N PRO A 573 22.07 -14.89 -8.52
CA PRO A 573 20.66 -14.55 -8.70
C PRO A 573 19.74 -14.93 -7.52
N LYS A 574 20.20 -15.78 -6.59
CA LYS A 574 19.44 -16.12 -5.37
C LYS A 574 19.47 -15.02 -4.32
N GLN A 575 20.41 -14.08 -4.42
CA GLN A 575 20.48 -12.88 -3.60
C GLN A 575 19.72 -11.78 -4.34
N ASP A 576 18.45 -11.54 -4.07
CA ASP A 576 17.71 -10.45 -4.71
C ASP A 576 17.04 -9.55 -3.69
N ALA A 577 16.82 -8.30 -4.08
CA ALA A 577 16.06 -7.35 -3.30
C ALA A 577 14.58 -7.75 -3.28
N THR A 578 13.94 -7.61 -2.12
CA THR A 578 12.52 -7.92 -1.92
C THR A 578 11.64 -6.66 -1.93
N ILE A 579 12.24 -5.48 -2.12
CA ILE A 579 11.54 -4.20 -2.14
C ILE A 579 11.08 -3.84 -3.55
N ASN A 580 9.82 -3.40 -3.68
CA ASN A 580 9.31 -2.82 -4.91
C ASN A 580 9.11 -1.32 -4.72
N LEU A 581 10.10 -0.53 -5.15
CA LEU A 581 10.12 0.92 -4.96
C LEU A 581 9.03 1.65 -5.75
N ASP A 582 8.74 1.20 -6.98
CA ASP A 582 7.69 1.77 -7.81
C ASP A 582 6.33 1.63 -7.13
N GLN A 583 6.04 0.45 -6.56
CA GLN A 583 4.84 0.26 -5.78
C GLN A 583 4.85 1.10 -4.50
N LEU A 584 5.95 1.07 -3.74
CA LEU A 584 6.07 1.72 -2.43
C LEU A 584 5.69 3.22 -2.47
N PHE A 585 6.01 3.89 -3.57
CA PHE A 585 5.74 5.31 -3.78
C PHE A 585 4.64 5.58 -4.82
N ALA A 586 3.94 4.56 -5.33
CA ALA A 586 2.92 4.72 -6.37
C ALA A 586 1.83 5.76 -6.02
N ASP A 587 1.41 5.78 -4.75
CA ASP A 587 0.34 6.66 -4.29
C ASP A 587 0.69 8.16 -4.37
N ILE A 588 1.99 8.49 -4.31
CA ILE A 588 2.51 9.87 -4.35
C ILE A 588 3.09 10.25 -5.71
N SER A 589 3.28 9.27 -6.58
CA SER A 589 3.79 9.46 -7.95
C SER A 589 2.67 9.61 -8.98
N ASN A 590 1.41 9.81 -8.54
CA ASN A 590 0.28 10.05 -9.42
C ASN A 590 0.20 11.52 -9.88
N ASN A 591 -0.37 11.74 -11.07
CA ASN A 591 -0.39 13.05 -11.72
C ASN A 591 -1.09 14.14 -10.89
N ASP A 592 -2.21 13.81 -10.25
CA ASP A 592 -3.01 14.75 -9.48
C ASP A 592 -2.25 15.23 -8.23
N PHE A 593 -1.59 14.31 -7.53
CA PHE A 593 -0.75 14.61 -6.37
C PHE A 593 0.41 15.50 -6.77
N ILE A 594 1.09 15.16 -7.87
CA ILE A 594 2.22 15.95 -8.38
C ILE A 594 1.79 17.34 -8.85
N GLN A 595 0.64 17.44 -9.55
CA GLN A 595 0.08 18.74 -9.95
C GLN A 595 -0.23 19.59 -8.71
N ALA A 596 -0.78 18.98 -7.69
CA ALA A 596 -1.14 19.68 -6.47
C ALA A 596 0.09 20.11 -5.65
N LEU A 597 1.16 19.31 -5.66
CA LEU A 597 2.47 19.68 -5.12
C LEU A 597 3.05 20.90 -5.85
N LEU A 598 2.97 20.91 -7.19
CA LEU A 598 3.63 21.89 -8.04
C LEU A 598 2.82 23.15 -8.32
N ILE A 599 1.53 23.22 -7.94
CA ILE A 599 0.70 24.40 -8.22
C ILE A 599 1.19 25.68 -7.53
N ARG A 600 2.04 25.54 -6.51
CA ARG A 600 2.70 26.67 -5.82
C ARG A 600 3.98 27.14 -6.53
N ASN A 601 4.44 26.43 -7.56
CA ASN A 601 5.62 26.79 -8.33
C ASN A 601 5.29 27.96 -9.29
N LEU A 602 5.99 29.09 -9.10
CA LEU A 602 5.76 30.31 -9.89
C LEU A 602 6.06 30.14 -11.39
N GLU A 603 7.06 29.34 -11.76
CA GLU A 603 7.38 29.07 -13.17
C GLU A 603 6.27 28.23 -13.83
N TYR A 604 5.70 27.26 -13.11
CA TYR A 604 4.58 26.48 -13.60
C TYR A 604 3.30 27.33 -13.75
N LEU A 605 2.99 28.19 -12.78
CA LEU A 605 1.87 29.13 -12.89
C LEU A 605 2.03 30.09 -14.08
N LYS A 606 3.26 30.55 -14.35
CA LYS A 606 3.56 31.36 -15.53
C LYS A 606 3.31 30.57 -16.82
N LYS A 607 3.77 29.32 -16.90
CA LYS A 607 3.53 28.44 -18.07
C LYS A 607 2.03 28.22 -18.33
N LEU A 608 1.23 28.00 -17.28
CA LEU A 608 -0.23 27.88 -17.39
C LEU A 608 -0.85 29.17 -17.94
N SER A 609 -0.40 30.34 -17.47
CA SER A 609 -0.86 31.63 -17.96
C SER A 609 -0.48 31.89 -19.43
N GLU A 610 0.75 31.53 -19.82
CA GLU A 610 1.25 31.66 -21.19
C GLU A 610 0.52 30.74 -22.16
N ALA A 611 0.13 29.55 -21.72
CA ALA A 611 -0.64 28.61 -22.52
C ALA A 611 -2.03 29.16 -22.90
N LYS A 612 -2.57 30.08 -22.09
CA LYS A 612 -3.84 30.77 -22.34
C LYS A 612 -3.67 32.16 -22.94
N LYS A 613 -2.51 32.50 -23.54
CA LYS A 613 -2.18 33.87 -24.01
C LYS A 613 -3.23 34.51 -24.94
N THR A 614 -3.96 33.73 -25.72
CA THR A 614 -4.99 34.19 -26.69
C THR A 614 -6.34 34.47 -26.05
N GLN A 615 -6.56 34.07 -24.79
CA GLN A 615 -7.78 34.32 -24.04
C GLN A 615 -7.73 35.68 -23.33
N SER A 616 -8.90 36.17 -22.89
CA SER A 616 -8.98 37.40 -22.09
C SER A 616 -8.30 37.23 -20.72
N GLU A 617 -7.85 38.33 -20.10
CA GLU A 617 -7.24 38.30 -18.76
C GLU A 617 -8.18 37.74 -17.68
N GLN A 618 -9.48 37.96 -17.85
CA GLN A 618 -10.50 37.38 -16.96
C GLN A 618 -10.52 35.85 -17.09
N GLU A 619 -10.57 35.31 -18.32
CA GLU A 619 -10.58 33.86 -18.56
C GLU A 619 -9.30 33.18 -18.07
N LYS A 620 -8.13 33.81 -18.28
CA LYS A 620 -6.85 33.35 -17.72
C LYS A 620 -6.89 33.26 -16.21
N THR A 621 -7.40 34.31 -15.56
CA THR A 621 -7.50 34.37 -14.10
C THR A 621 -8.46 33.30 -13.58
N GLU A 622 -9.63 33.14 -14.20
CA GLU A 622 -10.60 32.09 -13.85
C GLU A 622 -10.01 30.68 -14.01
N PHE A 623 -9.26 30.42 -15.08
CA PHE A 623 -8.57 29.15 -15.30
C PHE A 623 -7.51 28.87 -14.23
N LEU A 624 -6.65 29.84 -13.93
CA LEU A 624 -5.60 29.70 -12.91
C LEU A 624 -6.18 29.49 -11.51
N GLU A 625 -7.18 30.28 -11.12
CA GLU A 625 -7.85 30.13 -9.82
C GLU A 625 -8.60 28.79 -9.74
N SER A 626 -9.21 28.33 -10.84
CA SER A 626 -9.80 27.00 -10.91
C SER A 626 -8.78 25.90 -10.63
N ILE A 627 -7.60 25.93 -11.26
CA ILE A 627 -6.58 24.88 -11.03
C ILE A 627 -6.01 24.99 -9.62
N LYS A 628 -5.69 26.20 -9.13
CA LYS A 628 -5.20 26.41 -7.75
C LYS A 628 -6.18 25.87 -6.73
N GLN A 629 -7.47 26.17 -6.90
CA GLN A 629 -8.51 25.69 -6.00
C GLN A 629 -8.62 24.17 -6.05
N SER A 630 -8.64 23.55 -7.23
CA SER A 630 -8.70 22.09 -7.37
C SER A 630 -7.48 21.38 -6.77
N ALA A 631 -6.28 21.93 -7.00
CA ALA A 631 -5.04 21.42 -6.44
C ALA A 631 -4.99 21.55 -4.90
N ALA A 632 -5.38 22.71 -4.36
CA ALA A 632 -5.45 22.90 -2.92
C ALA A 632 -6.48 21.95 -2.29
N ASN A 633 -7.63 21.75 -2.93
CA ASN A 633 -8.61 20.76 -2.52
C ASN A 633 -8.00 19.36 -2.55
N TYR A 634 -7.30 18.96 -3.61
CA TYR A 634 -6.69 17.64 -3.71
C TYR A 634 -5.84 17.29 -2.49
N LEU A 635 -4.85 18.13 -2.15
CA LEU A 635 -3.95 17.83 -1.02
C LEU A 635 -4.69 17.83 0.33
N ASN A 636 -5.61 18.77 0.53
CA ASN A 636 -6.42 18.85 1.74
C ASN A 636 -7.32 17.62 1.91
N PHE A 637 -7.76 17.01 0.81
CA PHE A 637 -8.67 15.87 0.80
C PHE A 637 -7.99 14.53 0.56
N TYR A 638 -6.72 14.48 0.12
CA TYR A 638 -6.02 13.24 -0.22
C TYR A 638 -6.02 12.25 0.95
N ILE A 639 -5.59 12.69 2.13
CA ILE A 639 -5.60 11.86 3.34
C ILE A 639 -7.03 11.46 3.73
N LEU A 640 -7.98 12.39 3.62
CA LEU A 640 -9.38 12.12 3.95
C LEU A 640 -10.01 11.11 2.99
N ASP A 641 -9.69 11.15 1.69
CA ASP A 641 -10.12 10.17 0.70
C ASP A 641 -9.59 8.78 1.02
N GLN A 642 -8.30 8.66 1.39
CA GLN A 642 -7.74 7.38 1.85
C GLN A 642 -8.49 6.85 3.07
N VAL A 643 -8.67 7.67 4.11
CA VAL A 643 -9.42 7.31 5.32
C VAL A 643 -10.83 6.84 4.98
N LEU A 644 -11.53 7.53 4.08
CA LEU A 644 -12.90 7.19 3.71
C LEU A 644 -12.99 5.90 2.88
N LYS A 645 -12.07 5.67 1.95
CA LYS A 645 -11.98 4.42 1.18
C LYS A 645 -11.76 3.23 2.09
N ILE A 646 -10.79 3.33 3.02
CA ILE A 646 -10.50 2.29 4.00
C ILE A 646 -11.71 2.09 4.91
N ASN A 647 -12.32 3.17 5.39
CA ASN A 647 -13.51 3.09 6.22
C ASN A 647 -14.66 2.37 5.51
N ALA A 648 -14.90 2.63 4.21
CA ALA A 648 -15.91 1.95 3.41
C ALA A 648 -15.72 0.44 3.43
N LYS A 649 -14.48 0.00 3.18
CA LYS A 649 -14.09 -1.40 3.19
C LYS A 649 -14.29 -2.08 4.55
N LEU A 650 -14.04 -1.35 5.64
CA LEU A 650 -14.28 -1.87 7.00
C LEU A 650 -15.77 -2.02 7.32
N GLN A 651 -16.66 -1.23 6.69
CA GLN A 651 -18.09 -1.24 7.02
C GLN A 651 -18.78 -2.55 6.68
N ASP A 652 -18.36 -3.26 5.63
CA ASP A 652 -18.93 -4.55 5.28
C ASP A 652 -18.61 -5.61 6.35
N TYR A 653 -17.36 -5.63 6.80
CA TYR A 653 -16.92 -6.48 7.90
C TYR A 653 -17.67 -6.16 9.19
N ILE A 654 -17.74 -4.88 9.58
CA ILE A 654 -18.44 -4.44 10.79
C ILE A 654 -19.92 -4.81 10.73
N SER A 655 -20.56 -4.65 9.57
CA SER A 655 -21.97 -4.99 9.40
C SER A 655 -22.20 -6.49 9.56
N ASN A 656 -21.35 -7.34 8.99
CA ASN A 656 -21.45 -8.79 9.17
C ASN A 656 -21.19 -9.21 10.63
N ALA A 657 -20.16 -8.64 11.26
CA ALA A 657 -19.79 -8.94 12.64
C ALA A 657 -20.88 -8.53 13.64
N THR A 658 -21.53 -7.39 13.43
CA THR A 658 -22.62 -6.90 14.31
C THR A 658 -23.96 -7.59 14.05
N LEU A 659 -24.29 -7.93 12.80
CA LEU A 659 -25.50 -8.67 12.46
C LEU A 659 -25.54 -10.05 13.13
N ASN A 660 -24.40 -10.74 13.10
CA ASN A 660 -24.27 -12.12 13.55
C ASN A 660 -23.64 -12.22 14.96
N ASP A 661 -23.41 -11.09 15.64
CA ASP A 661 -22.76 -10.99 16.96
C ASP A 661 -21.48 -11.84 17.05
N LEU A 662 -20.55 -11.64 16.09
CA LEU A 662 -19.37 -12.49 15.92
C LEU A 662 -18.13 -11.99 16.65
N ASN A 663 -18.08 -10.70 16.98
CA ASN A 663 -16.88 -10.05 17.49
C ASN A 663 -17.10 -9.45 18.87
N ALA A 664 -16.24 -9.81 19.82
CA ALA A 664 -16.37 -9.42 21.22
C ALA A 664 -15.97 -7.97 21.50
N ASP A 665 -15.18 -7.33 20.62
CA ASP A 665 -14.78 -5.93 20.78
C ASP A 665 -15.94 -4.97 20.49
N PHE A 666 -17.01 -5.48 19.88
CA PHE A 666 -18.25 -4.76 19.63
C PHE A 666 -19.29 -5.09 20.70
N TRP A 667 -20.05 -4.09 21.13
CA TRP A 667 -21.19 -4.32 22.02
C TRP A 667 -22.33 -3.36 21.70
N TYR A 668 -23.55 -3.80 21.96
CA TYR A 668 -24.74 -2.99 21.75
C TYR A 668 -25.10 -2.25 23.05
N ASN A 669 -25.00 -0.92 23.02
CA ASN A 669 -25.39 -0.05 24.12
C ASN A 669 -26.91 0.13 24.11
N ASN A 670 -27.61 -0.57 25.00
CA ASN A 670 -29.07 -0.51 25.10
C ASN A 670 -29.60 0.88 25.50
N GLN A 671 -28.83 1.69 26.23
CA GLN A 671 -29.27 3.04 26.63
C GLN A 671 -29.26 4.01 25.46
N ASN A 672 -28.27 3.88 24.58
CA ASN A 672 -28.07 4.74 23.43
C ASN A 672 -28.54 4.10 22.10
N GLU A 673 -29.13 2.91 22.17
CA GLU A 673 -29.61 2.09 21.05
C GLU A 673 -28.63 1.92 19.87
N ARG A 674 -27.32 1.81 20.16
CA ARG A 674 -26.28 1.78 19.12
C ARG A 674 -25.15 0.81 19.44
N TRP A 675 -24.45 0.37 18.41
CA TRP A 675 -23.20 -0.38 18.57
C TRP A 675 -22.07 0.57 18.96
N GLU A 676 -21.21 0.11 19.87
CA GLU A 676 -20.03 0.83 20.34
C GLU A 676 -18.84 -0.13 20.36
N LEU A 677 -17.64 0.45 20.29
CA LEU A 677 -16.40 -0.27 20.51
C LEU A 677 -16.16 -0.35 22.03
N ARG A 678 -15.80 -1.51 22.56
CA ARG A 678 -15.56 -1.66 24.01
C ARG A 678 -14.42 -0.77 24.52
N SER A 679 -13.39 -0.55 23.70
CA SER A 679 -12.25 0.30 24.01
C SER A 679 -12.50 1.81 23.81
N ASP A 680 -13.64 2.20 23.24
CA ASP A 680 -14.08 3.60 23.13
C ASP A 680 -15.57 3.69 23.50
N PRO A 681 -15.91 3.44 24.79
CA PRO A 681 -17.29 3.46 25.24
C PRO A 681 -17.86 4.87 25.09
N ASN A 682 -19.15 4.97 24.80
CA ASN A 682 -19.87 6.22 24.51
C ASN A 682 -19.62 6.85 23.14
N THR A 683 -18.78 6.23 22.29
CA THR A 683 -18.65 6.58 20.88
C THR A 683 -19.34 5.50 20.03
N GLU A 684 -20.17 5.90 19.06
CA GLU A 684 -20.76 4.96 18.10
C GLU A 684 -19.65 4.20 17.35
N LEU A 685 -19.82 2.90 17.11
CA LEU A 685 -18.78 2.01 16.62
C LEU A 685 -18.12 2.53 15.34
N ARG A 686 -18.90 2.92 14.33
CA ARG A 686 -18.37 3.42 13.05
C ARG A 686 -17.62 4.73 13.26
N GLN A 687 -18.11 5.62 14.12
CA GLN A 687 -17.41 6.84 14.52
C GLN A 687 -16.10 6.54 15.26
N ALA A 688 -16.04 5.53 16.12
CA ALA A 688 -14.81 5.13 16.82
C ALA A 688 -13.76 4.60 15.84
N ILE A 689 -14.16 3.77 14.86
CA ILE A 689 -13.27 3.27 13.80
C ILE A 689 -12.74 4.41 12.93
N ILE A 690 -13.59 5.37 12.55
CA ILE A 690 -13.17 6.56 11.80
C ILE A 690 -12.16 7.39 12.61
N LYS A 691 -12.41 7.66 13.90
CA LYS A 691 -11.45 8.37 14.77
C LYS A 691 -10.10 7.67 14.84
N ARG A 692 -10.09 6.33 14.91
CA ARG A 692 -8.85 5.54 14.92
C ARG A 692 -8.11 5.63 13.60
N LEU A 693 -8.80 5.48 12.47
CA LEU A 693 -8.22 5.70 11.14
C LEU A 693 -7.61 7.09 11.02
N GLU A 694 -8.34 8.13 11.42
CA GLU A 694 -7.85 9.51 11.43
C GLU A 694 -6.60 9.68 12.28
N SER A 695 -6.49 8.98 13.42
CA SER A 695 -5.32 9.08 14.29
C SER A 695 -4.03 8.52 13.67
N LEU A 696 -4.16 7.65 12.65
CA LEU A 696 -3.00 7.11 11.92
C LEU A 696 -2.42 8.12 10.93
N PHE A 697 -3.22 9.10 10.52
CA PHE A 697 -2.83 10.10 9.55
C PHE A 697 -2.73 11.49 10.17
N LYS A 698 -1.67 12.23 9.82
CA LYS A 698 -1.56 13.64 10.16
C LYS A 698 -2.18 14.47 9.06
N PHE A 699 -3.21 15.23 9.42
CA PHE A 699 -3.79 16.25 8.56
C PHE A 699 -2.95 17.52 8.66
N SER A 700 -2.31 17.91 7.55
CA SER A 700 -1.73 19.24 7.38
C SER A 700 -2.88 20.23 7.15
N TYR A 701 -3.05 21.18 8.08
CA TYR A 701 -4.01 22.29 7.94
C TYR A 701 -3.35 23.52 7.35
#